data_AF-A0A2G5UCP0-F1
#
_entry.id   AF-A0A2G5UCP0-F1
#
_cell.length_a   1.000
_cell.length_b   1.000
_cell.length_c   1.000
_cell.angle_alpha   90.00
_cell.angle_beta   90.00
_cell.angle_gamma   90.00
#
_symmetry.space_group_name_H-M   'P 1'
#
loop_
_entity.id
_entity.type
_entity.pdbx_description
1 polymer ?
#
loop_
_entity_poly.entity_id
_entity_poly.type
_entity_poly.pdbx_seq_one_letter_code
_entity_poly.pdbx_strand_id
1 'polypeptide(L)'
;MSSLLVTTLIFSGIQAFGHDPTNAIQNGQSDNDYFLDPMVSDYDPSNELPRILDYPSPKLSDSIAAHNDSLASSLDFHRFSNSPGNPKTRAASANSQEFLDHVNIIARIANGISLQSGLMNDKINIEDVAGELLNFGDVSVSTIAKFNPEAVMKFATKLKEISNVLDSSIIAQEQQVLDLVGLLKSSRTIGDLKNLPGKHAYFSYLKELKTFDYYSLTRPGNYLDTALGKIKSIEFLNKTNFENKPIFIVRDFYGLSLFLKNIIKTIEPFKKSLQTLRDSELMHGSTVISPLRKITNLIYLRREYKTRIHDEKIAKSNMIKIAMLSADANFSIQDIATLNSLARSRSDPLFQPRKVTEGFPNGVSDVNQLTKDVRNPWIGKIIGIDRPFFSLITGLHALFQMNDKLTDLDEKIAALSTPTLSETLSNIETFQEELSKIDQTVANVTETIWNGLNDCNRLNRFMGESDFKDIKEVIEAVTTLTEISQFELPELDLVVLNATIERFVGSLGFSDLSNESQSMTELPTVMEKLEKSKDLEKINQTLSDLSVIFEGSRVSQLGQKVGAVLTKEDNLYDSDFDREMVFYDCVEKTKGAEKVAQAISAVRKLRALKDDGFKAVESAISAISSVSEGLSNLGSLTADMKKNPDVTTTNLNRFPNSESQSKVIGQSAATLRLVRDLKEMDSEISHLKNVDYTVKMGIAKVYDQADRDDSTSQWGDHKSDMEVLDQTLSGIMSFESSLDVSKAKTLEEFSNPLKNLGSIPDVKINLLEKSKVLGFLMSQPQIDITIKSDLERAKQTLDKLASLDLGFAAHQSEFQKAPDAFKALQDFLVEFFNVKPKTFHRHRKIPFGIGRDRQSM
;
A
#
# COMPACT_ATOMS: atom_id res chain seq x y z
N MET A 1 29.86 3.05 -30.97
CA MET A 1 28.91 3.57 -31.98
C MET A 1 28.58 2.42 -32.91
N SER A 2 27.41 1.80 -32.89
CA SER A 2 26.22 2.08 -32.06
C SER A 2 25.70 0.75 -31.49
N SER A 3 25.39 0.71 -30.18
CA SER A 3 24.85 -0.50 -29.55
C SER A 3 23.39 -0.69 -29.88
N LEU A 4 23.00 -1.91 -30.23
CA LEU A 4 21.61 -2.33 -30.23
C LEU A 4 21.12 -2.35 -28.77
N LEU A 5 20.23 -1.42 -28.40
CA LEU A 5 19.34 -1.64 -27.27
C LEU A 5 18.16 -2.46 -27.80
N VAL A 6 18.19 -3.77 -27.56
CA VAL A 6 16.96 -4.57 -27.52
C VAL A 6 16.45 -4.44 -26.09
N THR A 7 15.30 -3.80 -25.94
CA THR A 7 14.71 -3.47 -24.63
C THR A 7 14.28 -4.73 -23.89
N THR A 8 14.39 -4.69 -22.57
CA THR A 8 14.11 -5.80 -21.66
C THR A 8 12.67 -6.33 -21.78
N LEU A 9 12.48 -7.50 -22.37
CA LEU A 9 11.22 -8.26 -22.25
C LEU A 9 11.23 -9.03 -20.92
N ILE A 10 10.55 -8.46 -19.92
CA ILE A 10 10.28 -9.16 -18.66
C ILE A 10 9.09 -10.10 -18.89
N PHE A 11 9.37 -11.38 -19.10
CA PHE A 11 8.35 -12.44 -19.06
C PHE A 11 7.98 -12.75 -17.61
N SER A 12 6.86 -12.22 -17.14
CA SER A 12 6.20 -12.65 -15.91
C SER A 12 4.83 -13.27 -16.22
N GLY A 13 4.70 -14.58 -16.00
CA GLY A 13 3.39 -15.22 -15.83
C GLY A 13 2.72 -15.84 -17.06
N ILE A 14 3.37 -16.82 -17.73
CA ILE A 14 2.63 -17.90 -18.40
C ILE A 14 3.12 -19.23 -17.82
N GLN A 15 2.48 -19.69 -16.74
CA GLN A 15 2.54 -21.09 -16.33
C GLN A 15 1.39 -21.83 -16.98
N ALA A 16 1.71 -22.94 -17.66
CA ALA A 16 0.72 -23.78 -18.30
C ALA A 16 -0.07 -24.58 -17.25
N PHE A 17 -1.36 -24.26 -17.08
CA PHE A 17 -2.31 -25.18 -16.47
C PHE A 17 -2.86 -26.10 -17.57
N GLY A 18 -2.41 -27.35 -17.55
CA GLY A 18 -2.70 -28.34 -18.58
C GLY A 18 -2.48 -29.78 -18.13
N HIS A 19 -3.08 -30.17 -17.01
CA HIS A 19 -3.18 -31.58 -16.61
C HIS A 19 -4.63 -31.96 -16.26
N ASP A 20 -5.21 -32.78 -17.14
CA ASP A 20 -6.47 -33.50 -16.95
C ASP A 20 -6.25 -34.69 -15.99
N PRO A 21 -6.97 -34.79 -14.86
CA PRO A 21 -6.82 -35.85 -13.88
C PRO A 21 -7.74 -37.06 -14.17
N THR A 22 -7.73 -37.61 -15.38
CA THR A 22 -8.50 -38.83 -15.71
C THR A 22 -7.70 -39.87 -16.50
N ASN A 23 -6.99 -40.77 -15.78
CA ASN A 23 -6.86 -42.22 -16.07
C ASN A 23 -5.71 -42.88 -15.27
N ALA A 24 -6.01 -43.39 -14.08
CA ALA A 24 -5.14 -44.36 -13.37
C ALA A 24 -5.90 -45.14 -12.29
N ILE A 25 -6.95 -45.88 -12.65
CA ILE A 25 -7.50 -46.95 -11.79
C ILE A 25 -7.61 -48.23 -12.61
N GLN A 26 -6.73 -49.20 -12.29
CA GLN A 26 -6.96 -50.65 -12.18
C GLN A 26 -5.66 -51.42 -12.43
N ASN A 27 -5.05 -51.93 -11.35
CA ASN A 27 -4.61 -53.33 -11.22
C ASN A 27 -3.95 -53.58 -9.84
N GLY A 28 -4.29 -54.72 -9.22
CA GLY A 28 -3.52 -55.27 -8.08
C GLY A 28 -4.13 -55.10 -6.69
N GLN A 29 -4.98 -56.05 -6.27
CA GLN A 29 -5.18 -56.37 -4.85
C GLN A 29 -4.02 -57.24 -4.33
N SER A 30 -3.74 -57.19 -3.01
CA SER A 30 -3.50 -58.35 -2.11
C SER A 30 -2.48 -58.05 -0.99
N ASP A 31 -3.03 -57.96 0.23
CA ASP A 31 -2.61 -58.64 1.47
C ASP A 31 -1.37 -58.26 2.34
N ASN A 32 -1.73 -57.97 3.61
CA ASN A 32 -1.18 -58.43 4.89
C ASN A 32 -0.12 -57.65 5.71
N ASP A 33 -0.59 -57.23 6.89
CA ASP A 33 -0.07 -57.40 8.26
C ASP A 33 1.38 -57.01 8.65
N TYR A 34 1.54 -56.13 9.65
CA TYR A 34 1.52 -56.50 11.10
C TYR A 34 1.75 -55.27 12.04
N PHE A 35 0.90 -55.13 13.08
CA PHE A 35 1.17 -54.83 14.52
C PHE A 35 2.36 -53.93 14.97
N LEU A 36 2.34 -53.21 16.12
CA LEU A 36 1.33 -52.71 17.07
C LEU A 36 2.02 -51.69 18.03
N ASP A 37 1.23 -50.89 18.75
CA ASP A 37 1.63 -50.05 19.91
C ASP A 37 1.97 -50.93 21.16
N PRO A 38 2.70 -50.47 22.21
CA PRO A 38 1.99 -49.89 23.37
C PRO A 38 2.73 -48.90 24.34
N MET A 39 1.95 -47.92 24.83
CA MET A 39 1.81 -47.34 26.19
C MET A 39 2.79 -47.59 27.40
N VAL A 40 3.11 -46.46 28.08
CA VAL A 40 3.06 -46.14 29.56
C VAL A 40 4.07 -46.74 30.57
N SER A 41 4.77 -45.86 31.34
CA SER A 41 4.77 -45.80 32.84
C SER A 41 5.53 -44.60 33.45
N ASP A 42 5.20 -44.21 34.69
CA ASP A 42 5.83 -43.16 35.52
C ASP A 42 7.22 -43.54 36.11
N TYR A 43 8.03 -42.54 36.56
CA TYR A 43 8.69 -42.41 37.90
C TYR A 43 9.85 -41.37 37.97
N ASP A 44 10.16 -40.94 39.19
CA ASP A 44 11.24 -40.03 39.66
C ASP A 44 11.88 -40.69 40.94
N PRO A 45 13.00 -40.25 41.60
CA PRO A 45 13.70 -38.97 41.47
C PRO A 45 15.26 -38.98 41.53
N SER A 46 15.83 -37.77 41.39
CA SER A 46 17.04 -37.21 42.04
C SER A 46 18.25 -38.10 42.47
N ASN A 47 19.49 -37.67 42.13
CA ASN A 47 20.56 -37.52 43.15
C ASN A 47 21.84 -36.73 42.72
N GLU A 48 22.25 -35.84 43.63
CA GLU A 48 23.59 -35.44 44.13
C GLU A 48 24.86 -35.22 43.25
N LEU A 49 25.61 -34.18 43.66
CA LEU A 49 26.97 -33.76 43.24
C LEU A 49 28.09 -34.48 44.04
N PRO A 50 29.38 -34.35 43.66
CA PRO A 50 30.24 -33.50 44.51
C PRO A 50 31.33 -32.64 43.80
N ARG A 51 31.80 -31.65 44.59
CA ARG A 51 32.73 -30.52 44.34
C ARG A 51 34.21 -30.91 44.09
N ILE A 52 35.06 -29.92 43.75
CA ILE A 52 36.32 -29.62 44.50
C ILE A 52 36.94 -28.19 44.22
N LEU A 53 37.16 -27.44 45.31
CA LEU A 53 38.10 -26.31 45.65
C LEU A 53 38.30 -24.99 44.82
N ASP A 54 37.90 -23.84 45.42
CA ASP A 54 38.72 -22.86 46.22
C ASP A 54 40.05 -22.28 45.66
N TYR A 55 40.50 -21.00 45.80
CA TYR A 55 40.14 -19.65 46.36
C TYR A 55 41.18 -18.63 45.74
N PRO A 56 41.33 -17.31 46.05
CA PRO A 56 40.53 -16.34 46.83
C PRO A 56 40.22 -14.98 46.12
N SER A 57 39.31 -14.18 46.70
CA SER A 57 39.10 -12.74 46.35
C SER A 57 39.89 -11.79 47.27
N PRO A 58 39.93 -10.46 46.97
CA PRO A 58 39.18 -9.55 47.85
C PRO A 58 38.54 -8.29 47.21
N LYS A 59 37.25 -8.08 47.52
CA LYS A 59 36.56 -6.83 47.93
C LYS A 59 36.85 -5.48 47.21
N LEU A 60 35.81 -4.84 46.66
CA LEU A 60 35.08 -3.74 47.37
C LEU A 60 33.72 -3.37 46.74
N SER A 61 32.68 -3.31 47.59
CA SER A 61 31.42 -2.51 47.55
C SER A 61 30.64 -2.24 46.24
N ASP A 62 29.41 -2.80 46.19
CA ASP A 62 28.10 -2.10 46.24
C ASP A 62 27.92 -0.75 45.51
N SER A 63 26.81 -0.44 44.82
CA SER A 63 25.42 -0.86 45.10
C SER A 63 24.40 -0.58 43.97
N ILE A 64 23.31 -1.35 43.99
CA ILE A 64 21.94 -1.04 43.48
C ILE A 64 21.71 -0.96 41.97
N ALA A 65 20.81 -1.84 41.51
CA ALA A 65 20.21 -1.84 40.19
C ALA A 65 19.01 -0.90 40.09
N ALA A 66 18.75 -0.40 38.88
CA ALA A 66 17.43 0.04 38.45
C ALA A 66 17.18 -0.51 37.04
N HIS A 67 16.21 -1.43 36.92
CA HIS A 67 15.62 -1.77 35.63
C HIS A 67 14.84 -0.55 35.14
N ASN A 68 15.19 -0.04 33.96
CA ASN A 68 14.38 0.93 33.23
C ASN A 68 14.19 0.39 31.80
N ASP A 69 13.25 -0.54 31.66
CA ASP A 69 12.69 -0.90 30.37
C ASP A 69 11.75 0.23 29.92
N SER A 70 12.32 1.25 29.28
CA SER A 70 11.59 2.36 28.66
C SER A 70 11.88 2.38 27.16
N LEU A 71 10.84 2.07 26.37
CA LEU A 71 10.88 2.12 24.91
C LEU A 71 10.81 3.57 24.42
N ALA A 72 11.97 4.24 24.34
CA ALA A 72 12.07 5.62 23.87
C ALA A 72 13.35 5.90 23.05
N SER A 73 13.48 5.26 21.88
CA SER A 73 14.30 5.74 20.74
C SER A 73 14.05 4.85 19.51
N SER A 74 13.48 5.38 18.44
CA SER A 74 13.44 4.69 17.13
C SER A 74 14.69 4.97 16.26
N LEU A 75 15.69 5.70 16.78
CA LEU A 75 16.82 6.22 16.00
C LEU A 75 18.00 5.25 15.80
N ASP A 76 17.99 4.06 16.41
CA ASP A 76 19.16 3.16 16.39
C ASP A 76 19.03 1.89 15.51
N PHE A 77 17.88 1.64 14.86
CA PHE A 77 17.60 0.32 14.25
C PHE A 77 17.80 0.16 12.72
N HIS A 78 18.50 1.07 12.03
CA HIS A 78 18.77 0.93 10.57
C HIS A 78 20.23 1.14 10.12
N ARG A 79 21.23 0.74 10.93
CA ARG A 79 22.66 0.90 10.53
C ARG A 79 23.27 -0.24 9.70
N PHE A 80 22.50 -1.25 9.29
CA PHE A 80 23.02 -2.40 8.54
C PHE A 80 22.21 -2.74 7.29
N SER A 81 22.48 -2.01 6.19
CA SER A 81 22.31 -2.54 4.83
C SER A 81 23.49 -2.09 3.96
N ASN A 82 24.43 -2.99 3.72
CA ASN A 82 25.62 -2.73 2.90
C ASN A 82 25.35 -3.09 1.43
N SER A 83 24.72 -2.18 0.70
CA SER A 83 24.89 -2.11 -0.76
C SER A 83 26.04 -1.14 -1.12
N PRO A 84 26.83 -1.40 -2.18
CA PRO A 84 27.92 -0.53 -2.60
C PRO A 84 27.41 0.73 -3.31
N GLY A 85 26.83 1.65 -2.53
CA GLY A 85 26.41 2.97 -2.99
C GLY A 85 27.59 3.88 -3.35
N ASN A 86 27.42 4.67 -4.41
CA ASN A 86 28.43 5.57 -4.97
C ASN A 86 28.92 6.58 -3.89
N PRO A 87 30.24 6.83 -3.72
CA PRO A 87 30.73 7.70 -2.63
C PRO A 87 30.17 9.12 -2.62
N LYS A 88 29.80 9.66 -3.79
CA LYS A 88 29.18 11.00 -3.91
C LYS A 88 27.79 11.08 -3.28
N THR A 89 26.96 10.04 -3.42
CA THR A 89 25.61 10.01 -2.82
C THR A 89 25.65 9.91 -1.30
N ARG A 90 26.60 9.18 -0.71
CA ARG A 90 26.80 9.13 0.75
C ARG A 90 27.25 10.48 1.35
N ALA A 91 28.03 11.26 0.61
CA ALA A 91 28.44 12.60 1.04
C ALA A 91 27.27 13.61 0.97
N ALA A 92 26.49 13.59 -0.10
CA ALA A 92 25.30 14.44 -0.24
C ALA A 92 24.25 14.16 0.85
N SER A 93 23.99 12.89 1.19
CA SER A 93 23.04 12.53 2.25
C SER A 93 23.50 12.99 3.64
N ALA A 94 24.81 12.96 3.92
CA ALA A 94 25.35 13.45 5.20
C ALA A 94 25.19 14.98 5.34
N ASN A 95 25.47 15.73 4.26
CA ASN A 95 25.32 17.19 4.23
C ASN A 95 23.85 17.62 4.36
N SER A 96 22.92 16.91 3.71
CA SER A 96 21.47 17.15 3.81
C SER A 96 20.97 16.96 5.25
N GLN A 97 21.42 15.89 5.92
CA GLN A 97 21.06 15.62 7.31
C GLN A 97 21.62 16.68 8.27
N GLU A 98 22.90 17.04 8.15
CA GLU A 98 23.52 18.10 8.97
C GLU A 98 22.82 19.46 8.76
N PHE A 99 22.38 19.76 7.53
CA PHE A 99 21.62 20.97 7.24
C PHE A 99 20.25 20.97 7.94
N LEU A 100 19.49 19.87 7.84
CA LEU A 100 18.21 19.69 8.51
C LEU A 100 18.34 19.81 10.04
N ASP A 101 19.32 19.15 10.65
CA ASP A 101 19.51 19.17 12.10
C ASP A 101 19.79 20.58 12.64
N HIS A 102 20.63 21.33 11.93
CA HIS A 102 20.92 22.73 12.24
C HIS A 102 19.72 23.66 12.02
N VAL A 103 18.94 23.49 10.96
CA VAL A 103 17.68 24.25 10.78
C VAL A 103 16.67 23.94 11.89
N ASN A 104 16.56 22.67 12.31
CA ASN A 104 15.69 22.25 13.41
C ASN A 104 16.10 22.88 14.76
N ILE A 105 17.40 22.95 15.05
CA ILE A 105 17.94 23.67 16.23
C ILE A 105 17.50 25.14 16.22
N ILE A 106 17.67 25.83 15.08
CA ILE A 106 17.30 27.25 14.96
C ILE A 106 15.78 27.44 15.08
N ALA A 107 14.98 26.55 14.48
CA ALA A 107 13.52 26.58 14.60
C ALA A 107 13.06 26.41 16.06
N ARG A 108 13.60 25.44 16.80
CA ARG A 108 13.27 25.23 18.22
C ARG A 108 13.67 26.44 19.08
N ILE A 109 14.80 27.08 18.80
CA ILE A 109 15.24 28.29 19.53
C ILE A 109 14.31 29.48 19.24
N ALA A 110 14.05 29.78 17.96
CA ALA A 110 13.16 30.87 17.56
C ALA A 110 11.76 30.68 18.15
N ASN A 111 11.24 29.45 18.06
CA ASN A 111 9.91 29.12 18.54
C ASN A 111 9.83 29.09 20.06
N GLY A 112 10.85 28.63 20.79
CA GLY A 112 10.90 28.72 22.25
C GLY A 112 10.89 30.16 22.76
N ILE A 113 11.65 31.05 22.13
CA ILE A 113 11.65 32.49 22.46
C ILE A 113 10.27 33.10 22.18
N SER A 114 9.69 32.80 21.01
CA SER A 114 8.37 33.31 20.62
C SER A 114 7.26 32.82 21.54
N LEU A 115 7.21 31.51 21.80
CA LEU A 115 6.22 30.83 22.64
C LEU A 115 6.27 31.36 24.08
N GLN A 116 7.46 31.44 24.67
CA GLN A 116 7.63 32.00 26.00
C GLN A 116 7.19 33.47 26.06
N SER A 117 7.61 34.29 25.09
CA SER A 117 7.23 35.69 25.05
C SER A 117 5.71 35.83 24.95
N GLY A 118 5.08 35.13 24.01
CA GLY A 118 3.64 35.14 23.74
C GLY A 118 2.77 34.69 24.92
N LEU A 119 3.18 33.64 25.64
CA LEU A 119 2.51 33.18 26.86
C LEU A 119 2.67 34.15 28.03
N MET A 120 3.86 34.76 28.18
CA MET A 120 4.13 35.73 29.25
C MET A 120 3.47 37.10 29.02
N ASN A 121 3.07 37.42 27.79
CA ASN A 121 2.44 38.70 27.43
C ASN A 121 0.99 38.57 26.91
N ASP A 122 0.34 37.42 27.15
CA ASP A 122 -1.07 37.15 26.84
C ASP A 122 -1.44 37.26 25.34
N LYS A 123 -0.45 37.09 24.44
CA LYS A 123 -0.68 37.03 22.98
C LYS A 123 -0.97 35.62 22.47
N ILE A 124 -0.45 34.60 23.16
CA ILE A 124 -0.67 33.19 22.82
C ILE A 124 -1.52 32.56 23.91
N ASN A 125 -2.57 31.85 23.51
CA ASN A 125 -3.44 31.10 24.41
C ASN A 125 -2.79 29.78 24.84
N ILE A 126 -2.79 29.49 26.15
CA ILE A 126 -2.20 28.27 26.71
C ILE A 126 -2.95 27.00 26.29
N GLU A 127 -4.25 27.08 25.97
CA GLU A 127 -5.01 25.90 25.49
C GLU A 127 -4.55 25.46 24.10
N ASP A 128 -4.29 26.40 23.18
CA ASP A 128 -3.74 26.10 21.85
C ASP A 128 -2.33 25.49 21.98
N VAL A 129 -1.50 26.04 22.86
CA VAL A 129 -0.14 25.52 23.12
C VAL A 129 -0.17 24.13 23.73
N ALA A 130 -1.02 23.88 24.72
CA ALA A 130 -1.16 22.56 25.32
C ALA A 130 -1.68 21.54 24.30
N GLY A 131 -2.64 21.92 23.45
CA GLY A 131 -3.15 21.06 22.38
C GLY A 131 -2.10 20.68 21.35
N GLU A 132 -1.29 21.64 20.89
CA GLU A 132 -0.22 21.37 19.93
C GLU A 132 0.97 20.61 20.56
N LEU A 133 1.36 20.91 21.81
CA LEU A 133 2.47 20.21 22.48
C LEU A 133 2.10 18.80 22.95
N LEU A 134 0.83 18.52 23.23
CA LEU A 134 0.29 17.18 23.53
C LEU A 134 -0.22 16.46 22.26
N ASN A 135 0.03 17.03 21.07
CA ASN A 135 -0.26 16.44 19.77
C ASN A 135 -1.73 15.98 19.61
N PHE A 136 -2.70 16.81 20.01
CA PHE A 136 -4.14 16.51 19.88
C PHE A 136 -4.70 16.76 18.46
N GLY A 137 -3.89 17.31 17.54
CA GLY A 137 -4.33 17.68 16.19
C GLY A 137 -5.47 18.71 16.25
N ASP A 138 -6.55 18.43 15.51
CA ASP A 138 -7.76 19.27 15.49
C ASP A 138 -8.65 19.15 16.75
N VAL A 139 -8.33 18.24 17.68
CA VAL A 139 -9.13 18.03 18.90
C VAL A 139 -8.79 19.09 19.95
N SER A 140 -9.70 20.04 20.17
CA SER A 140 -9.50 21.10 21.17
C SER A 140 -9.42 20.57 22.61
N VAL A 141 -8.65 21.23 23.46
CA VAL A 141 -8.60 20.98 24.91
C VAL A 141 -10.02 21.03 25.53
N SER A 142 -10.88 21.93 25.05
CA SER A 142 -12.27 22.04 25.51
C SER A 142 -13.15 20.83 25.11
N THR A 143 -12.78 20.10 24.06
CA THR A 143 -13.44 18.84 23.64
C THR A 143 -13.05 17.72 24.60
N ILE A 144 -11.76 17.64 24.95
CA ILE A 144 -11.22 16.66 25.90
C ILE A 144 -11.83 16.86 27.30
N ALA A 145 -11.99 18.10 27.75
CA ALA A 145 -12.68 18.43 29.00
C ALA A 145 -14.17 18.04 29.03
N LYS A 146 -14.80 17.84 27.86
CA LYS A 146 -16.21 17.44 27.70
C LYS A 146 -16.38 15.98 27.26
N PHE A 147 -15.29 15.26 27.03
CA PHE A 147 -15.30 13.86 26.62
C PHE A 147 -16.10 13.03 27.62
N ASN A 148 -16.93 12.11 27.13
CA ASN A 148 -17.79 11.26 27.95
C ASN A 148 -17.19 9.84 28.07
N PRO A 149 -16.32 9.59 29.07
CA PRO A 149 -15.70 8.28 29.25
C PRO A 149 -16.73 7.19 29.52
N GLU A 150 -17.84 7.50 30.20
CA GLU A 150 -18.90 6.54 30.52
C GLU A 150 -19.64 6.06 29.26
N ALA A 151 -19.90 6.96 28.30
CA ALA A 151 -20.58 6.60 27.07
C ALA A 151 -19.76 5.62 26.20
N VAL A 152 -18.46 5.90 26.02
CA VAL A 152 -17.57 4.99 25.28
C VAL A 152 -17.38 3.68 26.03
N MET A 153 -17.12 3.73 27.34
CA MET A 153 -16.90 2.55 28.17
C MET A 153 -18.12 1.62 28.17
N LYS A 154 -19.34 2.19 28.26
CA LYS A 154 -20.59 1.44 28.19
C LYS A 154 -20.79 0.76 26.84
N PHE A 155 -20.43 1.42 25.74
CA PHE A 155 -20.52 0.82 24.40
C PHE A 155 -19.46 -0.28 24.18
N ALA A 156 -18.20 -0.01 24.53
CA ALA A 156 -17.10 -0.98 24.46
C ALA A 156 -17.39 -2.24 25.29
N THR A 157 -17.88 -2.05 26.53
CA THR A 157 -18.32 -3.16 27.40
C THR A 157 -19.45 -3.96 26.75
N LYS A 158 -20.49 -3.32 26.20
CA LYS A 158 -21.58 -4.01 25.50
C LYS A 158 -21.10 -4.82 24.30
N LEU A 159 -20.17 -4.29 23.49
CA LEU A 159 -19.58 -5.02 22.37
C LEU A 159 -18.85 -6.28 22.86
N LYS A 160 -18.01 -6.14 23.88
CA LYS A 160 -17.23 -7.23 24.49
C LYS A 160 -18.12 -8.30 25.13
N GLU A 161 -19.10 -7.89 25.94
CA GLU A 161 -20.08 -8.78 26.56
C GLU A 161 -20.84 -9.60 25.52
N ILE A 162 -21.35 -8.94 24.47
CA ILE A 162 -22.14 -9.63 23.44
C ILE A 162 -21.26 -10.52 22.56
N SER A 163 -20.05 -10.10 22.20
CA SER A 163 -19.09 -10.95 21.47
C SER A 163 -18.88 -12.28 22.18
N ASN A 164 -18.65 -12.24 23.50
CA ASN A 164 -18.43 -13.42 24.34
C ASN A 164 -19.65 -14.35 24.51
N VAL A 165 -20.88 -13.90 24.22
CA VAL A 165 -22.10 -14.72 24.31
C VAL A 165 -22.77 -14.99 22.95
N LEU A 166 -22.12 -14.66 21.84
CA LEU A 166 -22.57 -15.03 20.49
C LEU A 166 -22.26 -16.50 20.22
N ASP A 167 -23.31 -17.33 20.19
CA ASP A 167 -23.18 -18.77 19.98
C ASP A 167 -22.54 -19.05 18.61
N SER A 168 -21.42 -19.77 18.62
CA SER A 168 -20.59 -20.05 17.45
C SER A 168 -20.85 -21.42 16.79
N SER A 169 -21.78 -22.22 17.35
CA SER A 169 -22.15 -23.54 16.81
C SER A 169 -22.73 -23.49 15.38
N ILE A 170 -23.27 -22.34 14.99
CA ILE A 170 -23.96 -22.14 13.70
C ILE A 170 -23.11 -21.40 12.64
N ILE A 171 -21.79 -21.23 12.81
CA ILE A 171 -20.95 -20.45 11.87
C ILE A 171 -21.02 -20.98 10.43
N ALA A 172 -21.11 -22.30 10.23
CA ALA A 172 -21.24 -22.89 8.89
C ALA A 172 -22.60 -22.57 8.25
N GLN A 173 -23.67 -22.57 9.04
CA GLN A 173 -25.03 -22.22 8.63
C GLN A 173 -25.15 -20.70 8.36
N GLU A 174 -24.47 -19.87 9.15
CA GLU A 174 -24.33 -18.44 8.93
C GLU A 174 -23.63 -18.13 7.61
N GLN A 175 -22.48 -18.75 7.34
CA GLN A 175 -21.79 -18.67 6.04
C GLN A 175 -22.73 -19.11 4.90
N GLN A 176 -23.41 -20.25 5.07
CA GLN A 176 -24.35 -20.77 4.10
C GLN A 176 -25.47 -19.78 3.75
N VAL A 177 -26.02 -19.03 4.72
CA VAL A 177 -27.04 -17.99 4.47
C VAL A 177 -26.45 -16.79 3.72
N LEU A 178 -25.25 -16.33 4.07
CA LEU A 178 -24.56 -15.26 3.34
C LEU A 178 -24.34 -15.65 1.87
N ASP A 179 -23.87 -16.87 1.64
CA ASP A 179 -23.58 -17.39 0.30
C ASP A 179 -24.86 -17.51 -0.54
N LEU A 180 -25.96 -18.02 0.03
CA LEU A 180 -27.26 -18.09 -0.66
C LEU A 180 -27.78 -16.70 -1.05
N VAL A 181 -27.61 -15.70 -0.19
CA VAL A 181 -27.98 -14.31 -0.51
C VAL A 181 -27.04 -13.70 -1.55
N GLY A 182 -25.76 -14.05 -1.53
CA GLY A 182 -24.79 -13.71 -2.58
C GLY A 182 -25.18 -14.30 -3.94
N LEU A 183 -25.58 -15.57 -3.97
CA LEU A 183 -26.10 -16.21 -5.19
C LEU A 183 -27.41 -15.57 -5.66
N LEU A 184 -28.33 -15.21 -4.75
CA LEU A 184 -29.60 -14.54 -5.12
C LEU A 184 -29.34 -13.19 -5.80
N LYS A 185 -28.44 -12.37 -5.23
CA LYS A 185 -28.00 -11.12 -5.88
C LYS A 185 -27.33 -11.40 -7.23
N SER A 186 -26.65 -12.54 -7.33
CA SER A 186 -25.98 -12.96 -8.56
C SER A 186 -26.95 -13.44 -9.65
N SER A 187 -28.01 -14.16 -9.29
CA SER A 187 -29.00 -14.70 -10.24
C SER A 187 -29.86 -13.61 -10.88
N ARG A 188 -30.15 -12.53 -10.15
CA ARG A 188 -30.89 -11.36 -10.66
C ARG A 188 -30.27 -10.68 -11.89
N THR A 189 -28.98 -10.91 -12.20
CA THR A 189 -28.34 -10.30 -13.40
C THR A 189 -28.06 -11.29 -14.53
N ILE A 190 -28.53 -12.54 -14.44
CA ILE A 190 -28.36 -13.54 -15.51
C ILE A 190 -28.85 -12.99 -16.85
N GLY A 191 -30.05 -12.39 -16.87
CA GLY A 191 -30.73 -11.98 -18.11
C GLY A 191 -31.53 -13.12 -18.73
N ASP A 192 -31.97 -12.95 -19.98
CA ASP A 192 -32.75 -13.97 -20.69
C ASP A 192 -31.83 -15.11 -21.18
N LEU A 193 -32.10 -16.34 -20.72
CA LEU A 193 -31.38 -17.56 -21.10
C LEU A 193 -31.89 -18.19 -22.41
N LYS A 194 -33.12 -17.86 -22.84
CA LYS A 194 -33.77 -18.39 -24.04
C LYS A 194 -33.49 -17.49 -25.24
N ASN A 195 -33.54 -16.17 -25.04
CA ASN A 195 -33.30 -15.15 -26.07
C ASN A 195 -32.04 -14.34 -25.76
N LEU A 196 -30.87 -14.95 -25.91
CA LEU A 196 -29.57 -14.31 -25.66
C LEU A 196 -29.42 -13.00 -26.47
N PRO A 197 -29.17 -11.85 -25.83
CA PRO A 197 -28.95 -10.58 -26.52
C PRO A 197 -27.81 -10.66 -27.55
N GLY A 198 -27.99 -10.08 -28.73
CA GLY A 198 -26.97 -10.06 -29.80
C GLY A 198 -26.75 -11.40 -30.53
N LYS A 199 -27.35 -12.52 -30.10
CA LYS A 199 -27.14 -13.86 -30.69
C LYS A 199 -27.26 -13.88 -32.21
N HIS A 200 -28.30 -13.25 -32.76
CA HIS A 200 -28.53 -13.27 -34.21
C HIS A 200 -27.38 -12.62 -35.01
N ALA A 201 -26.90 -11.44 -34.58
CA ALA A 201 -25.80 -10.74 -35.24
C ALA A 201 -24.51 -11.56 -35.14
N TYR A 202 -24.17 -12.00 -33.93
CA TYR A 202 -22.99 -12.82 -33.65
C TYR A 202 -22.94 -14.11 -34.48
N PHE A 203 -24.01 -14.92 -34.47
CA PHE A 203 -24.04 -16.16 -35.24
C PHE A 203 -24.15 -15.94 -36.76
N SER A 204 -24.69 -14.81 -37.22
CA SER A 204 -24.63 -14.43 -38.63
C SER A 204 -23.18 -14.15 -39.05
N TYR A 205 -22.44 -13.35 -38.28
CA TYR A 205 -21.03 -13.09 -38.54
C TYR A 205 -20.17 -14.37 -38.48
N LEU A 206 -20.41 -15.27 -37.53
CA LEU A 206 -19.75 -16.58 -37.49
C LEU A 206 -19.98 -17.40 -38.78
N LYS A 207 -21.14 -17.28 -39.43
CA LYS A 207 -21.42 -17.94 -40.72
C LYS A 207 -20.65 -17.28 -41.88
N GLU A 208 -20.49 -15.97 -41.86
CA GLU A 208 -19.70 -15.20 -42.85
C GLU A 208 -18.21 -15.53 -42.76
N LEU A 209 -17.69 -15.74 -41.54
CA LEU A 209 -16.30 -16.15 -41.30
C LEU A 209 -15.89 -17.46 -42.01
N LYS A 210 -16.84 -18.29 -42.48
CA LYS A 210 -16.53 -19.44 -43.35
C LYS A 210 -15.77 -19.06 -44.64
N THR A 211 -15.87 -17.79 -45.06
CA THR A 211 -15.18 -17.24 -46.24
C THR A 211 -13.93 -16.41 -45.90
N PHE A 212 -13.58 -16.32 -44.62
CA PHE A 212 -12.43 -15.55 -44.13
C PHE A 212 -11.10 -16.17 -44.55
N ASP A 213 -10.09 -15.32 -44.83
CA ASP A 213 -8.73 -15.78 -45.15
C ASP A 213 -7.97 -16.19 -43.86
N TYR A 214 -8.27 -17.38 -43.34
CA TYR A 214 -7.54 -17.99 -42.23
C TYR A 214 -6.04 -18.20 -42.51
N TYR A 215 -5.64 -18.22 -43.79
CA TYR A 215 -4.24 -18.40 -44.16
C TYR A 215 -3.42 -17.12 -43.93
N SER A 216 -4.03 -15.94 -44.07
CA SER A 216 -3.41 -14.66 -43.68
C SER A 216 -2.98 -14.63 -42.20
N LEU A 217 -3.75 -15.24 -41.30
CA LEU A 217 -3.48 -15.28 -39.85
C LEU A 217 -2.39 -16.28 -39.47
N THR A 218 -2.24 -17.38 -40.20
CA THR A 218 -1.24 -18.43 -39.89
C THR A 218 0.07 -18.26 -40.66
N ARG A 219 0.07 -17.43 -41.72
CA ARG A 219 1.20 -17.21 -42.63
C ARG A 219 2.52 -16.77 -41.97
N PRO A 220 2.56 -15.76 -41.06
CA PRO A 220 3.81 -15.34 -40.45
C PRO A 220 4.46 -16.48 -39.66
N GLY A 221 3.69 -17.17 -38.80
CA GLY A 221 4.15 -18.34 -38.04
C GLY A 221 4.68 -19.45 -38.93
N ASN A 222 3.92 -19.88 -39.94
CA ASN A 222 4.35 -20.92 -40.90
C ASN A 222 5.70 -20.59 -41.59
N TYR A 223 5.94 -19.31 -41.92
CA TYR A 223 7.20 -18.88 -42.51
C TYR A 223 8.34 -18.75 -41.49
N LEU A 224 8.06 -18.37 -40.24
CA LEU A 224 8.99 -18.38 -39.12
C LEU A 224 9.46 -19.82 -38.81
N ASP A 225 8.52 -20.75 -38.63
CA ASP A 225 8.79 -22.18 -38.42
C ASP A 225 9.69 -22.75 -39.52
N THR A 226 9.36 -22.45 -40.78
CA THR A 226 10.14 -22.94 -41.91
C THR A 226 11.55 -22.31 -41.94
N ALA A 227 11.69 -21.03 -41.64
CA ALA A 227 13.00 -20.36 -41.55
C ALA A 227 13.86 -20.92 -40.41
N LEU A 228 13.29 -21.11 -39.22
CA LEU A 228 13.94 -21.76 -38.07
C LEU A 228 14.35 -23.20 -38.40
N GLY A 229 13.50 -23.94 -39.13
CA GLY A 229 13.82 -25.27 -39.65
C GLY A 229 15.01 -25.27 -40.61
N LYS A 230 15.12 -24.26 -41.49
CA LYS A 230 16.28 -24.09 -42.38
C LYS A 230 17.57 -23.77 -41.62
N ILE A 231 17.53 -22.93 -40.59
CA ILE A 231 18.70 -22.67 -39.74
C ILE A 231 19.16 -23.96 -39.05
N LYS A 232 18.24 -24.71 -38.41
CA LYS A 232 18.55 -26.00 -37.76
C LYS A 232 19.16 -27.00 -38.75
N SER A 233 18.66 -27.04 -39.99
CA SER A 233 19.20 -27.89 -41.07
C SER A 233 20.63 -27.50 -41.46
N ILE A 234 20.91 -26.21 -41.66
CA ILE A 234 22.26 -25.69 -41.95
C ILE A 234 23.25 -26.08 -40.84
N GLU A 235 22.88 -25.87 -39.58
CA GLU A 235 23.73 -26.22 -38.44
C GLU A 235 24.02 -27.73 -38.34
N PHE A 236 23.00 -28.56 -38.57
CA PHE A 236 23.12 -30.02 -38.56
C PHE A 236 24.01 -30.52 -39.71
N LEU A 237 23.78 -30.03 -40.93
CA LEU A 237 24.55 -30.41 -42.12
C LEU A 237 26.01 -29.94 -42.05
N ASN A 238 26.29 -28.79 -41.42
CA ASN A 238 27.67 -28.35 -41.20
C ASN A 238 28.44 -29.31 -40.27
N LYS A 239 27.77 -29.80 -39.21
CA LYS A 239 28.34 -30.68 -38.18
C LYS A 239 28.42 -32.16 -38.59
N THR A 240 27.96 -32.54 -39.78
CA THR A 240 27.87 -33.94 -40.22
C THR A 240 28.71 -34.24 -41.47
N ASN A 241 29.06 -35.51 -41.65
CA ASN A 241 29.81 -36.03 -42.80
C ASN A 241 28.85 -36.71 -43.79
N PHE A 242 27.98 -35.90 -44.40
CA PHE A 242 27.00 -36.35 -45.40
C PHE A 242 27.56 -36.18 -46.82
N GLU A 243 27.38 -37.18 -47.69
CA GLU A 243 27.67 -37.03 -49.12
C GLU A 243 26.79 -35.91 -49.70
N ASN A 244 27.36 -35.07 -50.57
CA ASN A 244 26.67 -33.90 -51.12
C ASN A 244 26.22 -32.86 -50.07
N LYS A 245 26.83 -32.78 -48.87
CA LYS A 245 26.49 -31.70 -47.91
C LYS A 245 26.51 -30.26 -48.45
N PRO A 246 27.41 -29.83 -49.36
CA PRO A 246 27.46 -28.43 -49.80
C PRO A 246 26.20 -27.98 -50.55
N ILE A 247 25.66 -28.82 -51.43
CA ILE A 247 24.45 -28.53 -52.21
C ILE A 247 23.22 -28.42 -51.31
N PHE A 248 23.09 -29.25 -50.27
CA PHE A 248 21.99 -29.13 -49.32
C PHE A 248 22.08 -27.85 -48.46
N ILE A 249 23.28 -27.51 -47.96
CA ILE A 249 23.49 -26.28 -47.18
C ILE A 249 23.20 -25.03 -48.02
N VAL A 250 23.66 -24.99 -49.27
CA VAL A 250 23.38 -23.89 -50.22
C VAL A 250 21.87 -23.76 -50.48
N ARG A 251 21.16 -24.87 -50.71
CA ARG A 251 19.70 -24.88 -50.88
C ARG A 251 18.96 -24.36 -49.65
N ASP A 252 19.45 -24.68 -48.45
CA ASP A 252 18.85 -24.21 -47.20
C ASP A 252 19.12 -22.72 -46.95
N PHE A 253 20.30 -22.19 -47.31
CA PHE A 253 20.54 -20.73 -47.32
C PHE A 253 19.67 -20.00 -48.33
N TYR A 254 19.53 -20.54 -49.55
CA TYR A 254 18.64 -19.97 -50.57
C TYR A 254 17.19 -19.95 -50.05
N GLY A 255 16.70 -21.08 -49.53
CA GLY A 255 15.37 -21.20 -48.92
C GLY A 255 15.17 -20.22 -47.75
N LEU A 256 16.12 -20.16 -46.81
CA LEU A 256 16.11 -19.22 -45.69
C LEU A 256 15.97 -17.77 -46.19
N SER A 257 16.75 -17.36 -47.20
CA SER A 257 16.70 -16.01 -47.76
C SER A 257 15.32 -15.66 -48.37
N LEU A 258 14.61 -16.64 -48.93
CA LEU A 258 13.25 -16.48 -49.44
C LEU A 258 12.22 -16.39 -48.30
N PHE A 259 12.32 -17.26 -47.28
CA PHE A 259 11.39 -17.26 -46.15
C PHE A 259 11.51 -15.99 -45.31
N LEU A 260 12.73 -15.52 -45.04
CA LEU A 260 12.97 -14.23 -44.36
C LEU A 260 12.26 -13.05 -45.07
N LYS A 261 12.37 -12.98 -46.40
CA LYS A 261 11.67 -11.96 -47.21
C LYS A 261 10.15 -12.12 -47.20
N ASN A 262 9.64 -13.33 -47.02
CA ASN A 262 8.21 -13.61 -46.98
C ASN A 262 7.60 -13.30 -45.61
N ILE A 263 8.33 -13.47 -44.50
CA ILE A 263 7.88 -13.09 -43.15
C ILE A 263 7.43 -11.63 -43.15
N ILE A 264 8.32 -10.69 -43.53
CA ILE A 264 7.99 -9.24 -43.64
C ILE A 264 6.71 -9.00 -44.43
N LYS A 265 6.59 -9.61 -45.62
CA LYS A 265 5.43 -9.44 -46.52
C LYS A 265 4.11 -9.97 -45.95
N THR A 266 4.15 -10.80 -44.91
CA THR A 266 2.96 -11.39 -44.29
C THR A 266 2.47 -10.67 -43.04
N ILE A 267 3.29 -9.81 -42.42
CA ILE A 267 2.91 -9.12 -41.17
C ILE A 267 1.82 -8.08 -41.40
N GLU A 268 1.88 -7.29 -42.47
CA GLU A 268 0.81 -6.33 -42.80
C GLU A 268 -0.54 -6.99 -43.16
N PRO A 269 -0.59 -8.05 -44.01
CA PRO A 269 -1.80 -8.86 -44.17
C PRO A 269 -2.33 -9.44 -42.86
N PHE A 270 -1.46 -9.96 -41.99
CA PHE A 270 -1.83 -10.47 -40.67
C PHE A 270 -2.45 -9.38 -39.79
N LYS A 271 -1.83 -8.19 -39.71
CA LYS A 271 -2.31 -7.03 -38.96
C LYS A 271 -3.68 -6.56 -39.46
N LYS A 272 -3.87 -6.49 -40.79
CA LYS A 272 -5.18 -6.17 -41.39
C LYS A 272 -6.25 -7.21 -41.03
N SER A 273 -5.89 -8.49 -41.02
CA SER A 273 -6.80 -9.56 -40.62
C SER A 273 -7.16 -9.49 -39.14
N LEU A 274 -6.21 -9.23 -38.24
CA LEU A 274 -6.51 -8.96 -36.82
C LEU A 274 -7.45 -7.76 -36.65
N GLN A 275 -7.19 -6.64 -37.32
CA GLN A 275 -8.05 -5.47 -37.29
C GLN A 275 -9.48 -5.80 -37.75
N THR A 276 -9.61 -6.63 -38.79
CA THR A 276 -10.92 -7.11 -39.29
C THR A 276 -11.66 -7.96 -38.25
N LEU A 277 -10.96 -8.78 -37.45
CA LEU A 277 -11.59 -9.53 -36.36
C LEU A 277 -11.96 -8.62 -35.18
N ARG A 278 -11.13 -7.62 -34.87
CA ARG A 278 -11.36 -6.65 -33.81
C ARG A 278 -12.58 -5.78 -34.05
N ASP A 279 -12.73 -5.27 -35.27
CA ASP A 279 -13.83 -4.37 -35.67
C ASP A 279 -15.12 -5.15 -36.01
N SER A 280 -15.32 -6.34 -35.41
CA SER A 280 -16.40 -7.26 -35.75
C SER A 280 -17.12 -7.82 -34.54
N GLU A 281 -18.27 -8.45 -34.79
CA GLU A 281 -19.13 -9.08 -33.77
C GLU A 281 -18.39 -10.08 -32.84
N LEU A 282 -17.22 -10.60 -33.21
CA LEU A 282 -16.41 -11.44 -32.31
C LEU A 282 -16.10 -10.75 -30.97
N MET A 283 -15.88 -9.43 -30.98
CA MET A 283 -15.60 -8.65 -29.78
C MET A 283 -16.78 -8.67 -28.77
N HIS A 284 -17.99 -8.97 -29.25
CA HIS A 284 -19.21 -9.03 -28.45
C HIS A 284 -19.56 -10.45 -27.98
N GLY A 285 -18.82 -11.49 -28.38
CA GLY A 285 -19.12 -12.88 -28.06
C GLY A 285 -19.28 -13.14 -26.56
N SER A 286 -18.35 -12.63 -25.76
CA SER A 286 -18.41 -12.72 -24.29
C SER A 286 -19.59 -12.00 -23.64
N THR A 287 -20.21 -11.03 -24.32
CA THR A 287 -21.46 -10.39 -23.88
C THR A 287 -22.66 -11.26 -24.26
N VAL A 288 -22.71 -11.76 -25.50
CA VAL A 288 -23.78 -12.62 -26.03
C VAL A 288 -23.97 -13.88 -25.19
N ILE A 289 -22.88 -14.57 -24.83
CA ILE A 289 -22.92 -15.78 -23.98
C ILE A 289 -22.99 -15.47 -22.48
N SER A 290 -23.01 -14.20 -22.06
CA SER A 290 -22.92 -13.86 -20.65
C SER A 290 -24.05 -14.44 -19.79
N PRO A 291 -25.32 -14.55 -20.25
CA PRO A 291 -26.37 -15.20 -19.47
C PRO A 291 -26.05 -16.67 -19.18
N LEU A 292 -25.61 -17.42 -20.20
CA LEU A 292 -25.21 -18.83 -20.05
C LEU A 292 -24.05 -18.99 -19.07
N ARG A 293 -22.99 -18.18 -19.23
CA ARG A 293 -21.83 -18.20 -18.33
C ARG A 293 -22.21 -17.89 -16.89
N LYS A 294 -23.15 -16.97 -16.66
CA LYS A 294 -23.66 -16.65 -15.32
C LYS A 294 -24.41 -17.83 -14.70
N ILE A 295 -25.37 -18.44 -15.41
CA ILE A 295 -26.12 -19.59 -14.85
C ILE A 295 -25.21 -20.81 -14.62
N THR A 296 -24.26 -21.11 -15.52
CA THR A 296 -23.33 -22.24 -15.31
C THR A 296 -22.40 -22.01 -14.11
N ASN A 297 -21.96 -20.77 -13.88
CA ASN A 297 -21.16 -20.44 -12.70
C ASN A 297 -21.98 -20.56 -11.41
N LEU A 298 -23.24 -20.13 -11.43
CA LEU A 298 -24.15 -20.25 -10.29
C LEU A 298 -24.45 -21.71 -9.94
N ILE A 299 -24.67 -22.58 -10.94
CA ILE A 299 -24.81 -24.03 -10.76
C ILE A 299 -23.53 -24.62 -10.13
N TYR A 300 -22.35 -24.21 -10.59
CA TYR A 300 -21.08 -24.67 -10.04
C TYR A 300 -20.95 -24.28 -8.56
N LEU A 301 -21.07 -22.99 -8.24
CA LEU A 301 -21.03 -22.47 -6.86
C LEU A 301 -22.08 -23.16 -5.99
N ARG A 302 -23.28 -23.42 -6.53
CA ARG A 302 -24.37 -24.07 -5.80
C ARG A 302 -24.00 -25.47 -5.29
N ARG A 303 -23.09 -26.20 -5.94
CA ARG A 303 -22.65 -27.54 -5.48
C ARG A 303 -21.76 -27.52 -4.25
N GLU A 304 -21.10 -26.41 -3.96
CA GLU A 304 -20.22 -26.29 -2.80
C GLU A 304 -21.05 -26.22 -1.50
N TYR A 305 -22.33 -25.85 -1.60
CA TYR A 305 -23.30 -25.78 -0.51
C TYR A 305 -23.83 -27.16 -0.10
N LYS A 306 -23.09 -27.78 0.82
CA LYS A 306 -23.46 -29.06 1.47
C LYS A 306 -24.08 -28.85 2.86
N THR A 307 -23.98 -27.64 3.42
CA THR A 307 -24.45 -27.33 4.77
C THR A 307 -25.97 -27.19 4.80
N ARG A 308 -26.63 -27.97 5.65
CA ARG A 308 -28.07 -27.81 5.92
C ARG A 308 -28.29 -26.64 6.87
N ILE A 309 -29.26 -25.79 6.57
CA ILE A 309 -29.60 -24.64 7.42
C ILE A 309 -30.52 -25.15 8.54
N HIS A 310 -30.03 -25.15 9.78
CA HIS A 310 -30.73 -25.66 10.97
C HIS A 310 -30.34 -24.82 12.20
N ASP A 311 -30.98 -25.06 13.34
CA ASP A 311 -30.79 -24.29 14.60
C ASP A 311 -31.29 -22.83 14.51
N GLU A 312 -32.48 -22.65 13.93
CA GLU A 312 -33.15 -21.36 13.73
C GLU A 312 -33.31 -20.54 15.03
N LYS A 313 -33.40 -21.23 16.18
CA LYS A 313 -33.47 -20.63 17.52
C LYS A 313 -32.14 -20.02 17.96
N ILE A 314 -31.01 -20.66 17.62
CA ILE A 314 -29.67 -20.13 17.90
C ILE A 314 -29.43 -18.90 17.01
N ALA A 315 -29.80 -18.99 15.73
CA ALA A 315 -29.73 -17.86 14.81
C ALA A 315 -30.53 -16.66 15.34
N LYS A 316 -31.79 -16.85 15.74
CA LYS A 316 -32.61 -15.81 16.37
C LYS A 316 -32.00 -15.28 17.67
N SER A 317 -31.47 -16.14 18.53
CA SER A 317 -30.77 -15.74 19.76
C SER A 317 -29.58 -14.83 19.48
N ASN A 318 -28.83 -15.04 18.39
CA ASN A 318 -27.75 -14.14 17.98
C ASN A 318 -28.28 -12.83 17.36
N MET A 319 -29.33 -12.91 16.53
CA MET A 319 -29.96 -11.71 15.94
C MET A 319 -30.60 -10.78 16.98
N ILE A 320 -31.13 -11.29 18.09
CA ILE A 320 -31.62 -10.46 19.21
C ILE A 320 -30.49 -9.59 19.77
N LYS A 321 -29.31 -10.17 20.01
CA LYS A 321 -28.16 -9.45 20.60
C LYS A 321 -27.63 -8.36 19.66
N ILE A 322 -27.54 -8.64 18.37
CA ILE A 322 -27.13 -7.63 17.37
C ILE A 322 -28.19 -6.53 17.19
N ALA A 323 -29.49 -6.86 17.22
CA ALA A 323 -30.55 -5.85 17.18
C ALA A 323 -30.51 -4.92 18.40
N MET A 324 -30.14 -5.42 19.58
CA MET A 324 -29.91 -4.60 20.78
C MET A 324 -28.72 -3.65 20.58
N LEU A 325 -27.58 -4.13 20.06
CA LEU A 325 -26.42 -3.26 19.76
C LEU A 325 -26.72 -2.21 18.70
N SER A 326 -27.52 -2.55 17.68
CA SER A 326 -27.96 -1.61 16.65
C SER A 326 -28.71 -0.41 17.24
N ALA A 327 -29.55 -0.62 18.27
CA ALA A 327 -30.23 0.46 18.97
C ALA A 327 -29.28 1.36 19.79
N ASP A 328 -28.16 0.83 20.26
CA ASP A 328 -27.13 1.59 21.00
C ASP A 328 -26.08 2.25 20.10
N ALA A 329 -25.97 1.88 18.82
CA ALA A 329 -24.85 2.23 17.94
C ALA A 329 -24.58 3.74 17.83
N ASN A 330 -25.62 4.57 17.94
CA ASN A 330 -25.53 6.03 17.84
C ASN A 330 -25.10 6.74 19.14
N PHE A 331 -25.05 6.05 20.29
CA PHE A 331 -24.90 6.69 21.60
C PHE A 331 -23.51 7.28 21.88
N SER A 332 -22.47 6.83 21.16
CA SER A 332 -21.06 7.13 21.44
C SER A 332 -20.26 7.59 20.22
N ILE A 333 -20.90 7.85 19.08
CA ILE A 333 -20.21 8.17 17.80
C ILE A 333 -19.25 9.36 17.94
N GLN A 334 -19.66 10.46 18.57
CA GLN A 334 -18.83 11.66 18.68
C GLN A 334 -17.61 11.46 19.60
N ASP A 335 -17.79 10.74 20.72
CA ASP A 335 -16.71 10.41 21.63
C ASP A 335 -15.72 9.40 21.02
N ILE A 336 -16.20 8.42 20.24
CA ILE A 336 -15.35 7.46 19.51
C ILE A 336 -14.58 8.14 18.37
N ALA A 337 -15.22 9.02 17.61
CA ALA A 337 -14.55 9.83 16.59
C ALA A 337 -13.49 10.76 17.20
N THR A 338 -13.74 11.31 18.39
CA THR A 338 -12.76 12.09 19.16
C THR A 338 -11.56 11.22 19.56
N LEU A 339 -11.81 10.03 20.10
CA LEU A 339 -10.76 9.04 20.42
C LEU A 339 -9.94 8.65 19.18
N ASN A 340 -10.58 8.40 18.04
CA ASN A 340 -9.89 8.01 16.80
C ASN A 340 -9.02 9.17 16.26
N SER A 341 -9.54 10.40 16.33
CA SER A 341 -8.79 11.62 15.97
C SER A 341 -7.56 11.84 16.87
N LEU A 342 -7.70 11.61 18.18
CA LEU A 342 -6.59 11.67 19.13
C LEU A 342 -5.56 10.55 18.92
N ALA A 343 -6.00 9.32 18.64
CA ALA A 343 -5.11 8.20 18.37
C ALA A 343 -4.28 8.46 17.11
N ARG A 344 -4.94 8.90 16.02
CA ARG A 344 -4.29 9.25 14.75
C ARG A 344 -3.29 10.40 14.90
N SER A 345 -3.70 11.50 15.54
CA SER A 345 -2.84 12.67 15.72
C SER A 345 -1.61 12.43 16.60
N ARG A 346 -1.72 11.53 17.60
CA ARG A 346 -0.59 11.12 18.44
C ARG A 346 0.29 10.02 17.85
N SER A 347 -0.26 9.14 16.99
CA SER A 347 0.56 8.21 16.21
C SER A 347 1.45 8.94 15.20
N ASP A 348 0.95 10.02 14.59
CA ASP A 348 1.65 10.79 13.55
C ASP A 348 1.73 12.31 13.90
N PRO A 349 2.49 12.70 14.94
CA PRO A 349 2.51 14.08 15.47
C PRO A 349 3.21 15.08 14.53
N LEU A 350 4.10 14.59 13.66
CA LEU A 350 4.86 15.37 12.69
C LEU A 350 3.98 16.04 11.62
N PHE A 351 2.81 15.45 11.34
CA PHE A 351 1.93 15.87 10.26
C PHE A 351 0.71 16.66 10.75
N GLN A 352 0.67 16.98 12.05
CA GLN A 352 -0.39 17.81 12.62
C GLN A 352 -0.15 19.30 12.30
N PRO A 353 -1.18 20.05 11.88
CA PRO A 353 -1.06 21.48 11.63
C PRO A 353 -0.75 22.23 12.93
N ARG A 354 0.13 23.23 12.84
CA ARG A 354 0.60 24.02 14.00
C ARG A 354 0.49 25.51 13.70
N LYS A 355 0.10 26.29 14.69
CA LYS A 355 -0.12 27.75 14.62
C LYS A 355 0.86 28.53 15.48
N VAL A 356 1.38 27.89 16.55
CA VAL A 356 2.27 28.52 17.53
C VAL A 356 3.45 27.63 17.95
N THR A 357 3.48 26.37 17.51
CA THR A 357 4.54 25.38 17.80
C THR A 357 5.23 24.81 16.55
N GLU A 358 5.27 25.53 15.42
CA GLU A 358 5.84 25.04 14.15
C GLU A 358 7.32 24.56 14.25
N GLY A 359 8.07 25.04 15.24
CA GLY A 359 9.41 24.57 15.56
C GLY A 359 9.47 23.28 16.37
N PHE A 360 8.37 22.87 17.01
CA PHE A 360 8.23 21.72 17.91
C PHE A 360 7.29 20.62 17.37
N PRO A 361 7.55 20.02 16.18
CA PRO A 361 6.64 19.04 15.57
C PRO A 361 6.47 17.72 16.32
N ASN A 362 7.28 17.43 17.34
CA ASN A 362 7.11 16.31 18.27
C ASN A 362 6.58 16.77 19.65
N GLY A 363 6.04 17.98 19.74
CA GLY A 363 5.44 18.53 20.94
C GLY A 363 6.42 18.66 22.11
N VAL A 364 6.02 18.21 23.31
CA VAL A 364 6.83 18.28 24.54
C VAL A 364 8.25 17.71 24.39
N SER A 365 8.44 16.71 23.53
CA SER A 365 9.73 16.08 23.26
C SER A 365 10.72 17.05 22.60
N ASP A 366 10.26 17.88 21.67
CA ASP A 366 11.11 18.89 21.02
C ASP A 366 11.45 20.05 21.97
N VAL A 367 10.56 20.40 22.92
CA VAL A 367 10.86 21.39 23.97
C VAL A 367 11.87 20.84 24.98
N ASN A 368 11.80 19.53 25.30
CA ASN A 368 12.83 18.84 26.07
C ASN A 368 14.17 18.80 25.33
N GLN A 369 14.16 18.58 24.01
CA GLN A 369 15.34 18.65 23.15
C GLN A 369 15.93 20.07 23.07
N LEU A 370 15.11 21.13 23.11
CA LEU A 370 15.56 22.52 23.13
C LEU A 370 16.55 22.79 24.28
N THR A 371 16.41 22.12 25.43
CA THR A 371 17.37 22.24 26.56
C THR A 371 18.80 21.80 26.19
N LYS A 372 18.95 20.89 25.22
CA LYS A 372 20.24 20.44 24.67
C LYS A 372 20.67 21.34 23.52
N ASP A 373 19.74 21.72 22.65
CA ASP A 373 20.01 22.54 21.47
C ASP A 373 20.59 23.90 21.84
N VAL A 374 20.08 24.58 22.87
CA VAL A 374 20.66 25.85 23.36
C VAL A 374 22.09 25.71 23.87
N ARG A 375 22.61 24.49 24.08
CA ARG A 375 24.01 24.21 24.45
C ARG A 375 24.89 23.84 23.26
N ASN A 376 24.34 23.73 22.04
CA ASN A 376 25.07 23.24 20.88
C ASN A 376 26.20 24.23 20.48
N PRO A 377 27.48 23.82 20.50
CA PRO A 377 28.60 24.70 20.16
C PRO A 377 28.55 25.28 18.73
N TRP A 378 27.86 24.63 17.81
CA TRP A 378 27.69 25.13 16.43
C TRP A 378 27.00 26.50 16.40
N ILE A 379 26.03 26.76 17.29
CA ILE A 379 25.33 28.05 17.37
C ILE A 379 26.33 29.18 17.60
N GLY A 380 27.23 29.02 18.59
CA GLY A 380 28.27 30.00 18.88
C GLY A 380 29.23 30.24 17.71
N LYS A 381 29.61 29.16 17.02
CA LYS A 381 30.45 29.23 15.83
C LYS A 381 29.81 30.04 14.70
N ILE A 382 28.51 29.87 14.44
CA ILE A 382 27.81 30.51 13.31
C ILE A 382 27.27 31.92 13.62
N ILE A 383 27.07 32.28 14.90
CA ILE A 383 26.75 33.67 15.30
C ILE A 383 27.98 34.48 15.75
N GLY A 384 29.16 33.86 15.83
CA GLY A 384 30.42 34.51 16.18
C GLY A 384 30.61 34.81 17.68
N ILE A 385 30.11 33.94 18.57
CA ILE A 385 30.12 34.14 20.03
C ILE A 385 30.77 32.95 20.76
N ASP A 386 31.94 33.20 21.35
CA ASP A 386 32.75 32.25 22.16
C ASP A 386 32.37 32.21 23.66
N ARG A 387 31.15 32.61 24.03
CA ARG A 387 30.69 32.62 25.44
C ARG A 387 29.79 31.42 25.77
N PRO A 388 29.73 30.97 27.04
CA PRO A 388 28.80 29.91 27.45
C PRO A 388 27.33 30.31 27.24
N PHE A 389 26.56 29.44 26.59
CA PHE A 389 25.13 29.64 26.26
C PHE A 389 24.17 29.56 27.46
N PHE A 390 24.69 29.65 28.68
CA PHE A 390 23.90 29.54 29.91
C PHE A 390 22.78 30.59 29.98
N SER A 391 22.99 31.77 29.38
CA SER A 391 21.97 32.83 29.29
C SER A 391 20.71 32.42 28.50
N LEU A 392 20.80 31.53 27.50
CA LEU A 392 19.59 31.00 26.84
C LEU A 392 18.84 30.02 27.75
N ILE A 393 19.56 29.18 28.49
CA ILE A 393 18.96 28.24 29.45
C ILE A 393 18.22 29.01 30.55
N THR A 394 18.87 30.02 31.14
CA THR A 394 18.25 30.90 32.14
C THR A 394 17.10 31.70 31.54
N GLY A 395 17.28 32.23 30.32
CA GLY A 395 16.27 33.01 29.63
C GLY A 395 14.99 32.22 29.34
N LEU A 396 15.10 30.95 28.93
CA LEU A 396 14.00 30.04 28.61
C LEU A 396 13.51 29.19 29.79
N HIS A 397 14.00 29.44 31.02
CA HIS A 397 13.71 28.58 32.16
C HIS A 397 12.21 28.47 32.48
N ALA A 398 11.44 29.56 32.28
CA ALA A 398 9.99 29.57 32.49
C ALA A 398 9.26 28.65 31.49
N LEU A 399 9.71 28.59 30.22
CA LEU A 399 9.18 27.65 29.24
C LEU A 399 9.50 26.20 29.62
N PHE A 400 10.71 25.92 30.10
CA PHE A 400 11.08 24.56 30.53
C PHE A 400 10.23 24.10 31.73
N GLN A 401 10.04 24.95 32.75
CA GLN A 401 9.16 24.65 33.89
C GLN A 401 7.69 24.41 33.51
N MET A 402 7.21 25.09 32.46
CA MET A 402 5.89 24.80 31.88
C MET A 402 5.88 23.43 31.19
N ASN A 403 6.93 23.12 30.42
CA ASN A 403 7.03 21.87 29.68
C ASN A 403 7.20 20.65 30.58
N ASP A 404 7.90 20.78 31.71
CA ASP A 404 8.01 19.72 32.73
C ASP A 404 6.59 19.25 33.15
N LYS A 405 5.71 20.20 33.47
CA LYS A 405 4.31 19.92 33.85
C LYS A 405 3.44 19.37 32.70
N LEU A 406 3.78 19.67 31.43
CA LEU A 406 3.10 19.07 30.27
C LEU A 406 3.65 17.68 29.94
N THR A 407 4.92 17.39 30.26
CA THR A 407 5.52 16.06 30.10
C THR A 407 4.80 15.04 30.99
N ASP A 408 4.48 15.40 32.24
CA ASP A 408 3.64 14.61 33.16
C ASP A 408 2.23 14.29 32.59
N LEU A 409 1.72 15.10 31.66
CA LEU A 409 0.45 14.84 30.98
C LEU A 409 0.65 13.98 29.73
N ASP A 410 1.68 14.24 28.93
CA ASP A 410 2.02 13.49 27.72
C ASP A 410 2.28 12.00 28.01
N GLU A 411 3.02 11.71 29.08
CA GLU A 411 3.30 10.33 29.53
C GLU A 411 2.01 9.56 29.85
N LYS A 412 1.01 10.21 30.46
CA LYS A 412 -0.28 9.59 30.80
C LYS A 412 -1.12 9.23 29.57
N ILE A 413 -0.92 9.93 28.44
CA ILE A 413 -1.63 9.70 27.17
C ILE A 413 -0.80 8.94 26.13
N ALA A 414 0.36 8.39 26.50
CA ALA A 414 1.17 7.55 25.62
C ALA A 414 0.37 6.39 25.00
N ALA A 415 -0.60 5.82 25.74
CA ALA A 415 -1.46 4.72 25.31
C ALA A 415 -2.30 5.04 24.05
N LEU A 416 -2.57 6.33 23.77
CA LEU A 416 -3.32 6.78 22.59
C LEU A 416 -2.58 6.52 21.28
N SER A 417 -1.26 6.40 21.33
CA SER A 417 -0.37 6.28 20.15
C SER A 417 -0.10 4.82 19.75
N THR A 418 -0.86 3.85 20.28
CA THR A 418 -0.61 2.41 20.07
C THR A 418 -1.30 1.88 18.80
N PRO A 419 -0.62 1.09 17.94
CA PRO A 419 -1.22 0.57 16.71
C PRO A 419 -2.51 -0.23 16.94
N THR A 420 -2.55 -1.03 18.01
CA THR A 420 -3.73 -1.81 18.41
C THR A 420 -4.94 -0.94 18.73
N LEU A 421 -4.74 0.25 19.32
CA LEU A 421 -5.84 1.19 19.58
C LEU A 421 -6.38 1.74 18.26
N SER A 422 -5.52 2.24 17.37
CA SER A 422 -5.91 2.83 16.09
C SER A 422 -6.65 1.82 15.20
N GLU A 423 -6.16 0.58 15.12
CA GLU A 423 -6.86 -0.53 14.43
C GLU A 423 -8.23 -0.81 15.07
N THR A 424 -8.30 -0.91 16.40
CA THR A 424 -9.54 -1.22 17.12
C THR A 424 -10.57 -0.11 16.96
N LEU A 425 -10.19 1.16 17.09
CA LEU A 425 -11.10 2.31 16.93
C LEU A 425 -11.63 2.39 15.49
N SER A 426 -10.79 2.20 14.47
CA SER A 426 -11.22 2.15 13.07
C SER A 426 -12.20 1.01 12.81
N ASN A 427 -11.99 -0.16 13.43
CA ASN A 427 -12.90 -1.30 13.34
C ASN A 427 -14.23 -1.02 14.06
N ILE A 428 -14.20 -0.38 15.24
CA ILE A 428 -15.41 0.01 15.99
C ILE A 428 -16.24 1.05 15.22
N GLU A 429 -15.61 2.08 14.66
CA GLU A 429 -16.28 3.14 13.89
C GLU A 429 -16.98 2.56 12.65
N THR A 430 -16.26 1.73 11.87
CA THR A 430 -16.83 1.01 10.71
C THR A 430 -18.00 0.12 11.15
N PHE A 431 -17.85 -0.59 12.27
CA PHE A 431 -18.88 -1.48 12.80
C PHE A 431 -20.11 -0.73 13.32
N GLN A 432 -19.96 0.47 13.89
CA GLN A 432 -21.09 1.33 14.26
C GLN A 432 -21.91 1.76 13.04
N GLU A 433 -21.26 2.13 11.94
CA GLU A 433 -21.95 2.46 10.70
C GLU A 433 -22.75 1.26 10.16
N GLU A 434 -22.18 0.05 10.22
CA GLU A 434 -22.88 -1.17 9.83
C GLU A 434 -24.05 -1.52 10.76
N LEU A 435 -23.87 -1.43 12.08
CA LEU A 435 -24.92 -1.61 13.08
C LEU A 435 -26.09 -0.64 12.88
N SER A 436 -25.81 0.61 12.49
CA SER A 436 -26.85 1.63 12.23
C SER A 436 -27.79 1.25 11.06
N LYS A 437 -27.32 0.40 10.14
CA LYS A 437 -28.07 -0.07 8.97
C LYS A 437 -28.88 -1.34 9.23
N ILE A 438 -28.81 -1.92 10.43
CA ILE A 438 -29.52 -3.16 10.78
C ILE A 438 -30.98 -2.85 11.19
N ASP A 439 -31.90 -3.60 10.61
CA ASP A 439 -33.31 -3.56 11.01
C ASP A 439 -33.47 -4.17 12.41
N GLN A 440 -33.88 -3.36 13.40
CA GLN A 440 -34.09 -3.80 14.78
C GLN A 440 -35.15 -4.91 14.91
N THR A 441 -36.01 -5.12 13.91
CA THR A 441 -36.99 -6.21 13.87
C THR A 441 -36.46 -7.52 13.29
N VAL A 442 -35.19 -7.58 12.84
CA VAL A 442 -34.60 -8.75 12.15
C VAL A 442 -34.80 -10.05 12.93
N ALA A 443 -34.66 -10.03 14.25
CA ALA A 443 -34.88 -11.19 15.13
C ALA A 443 -36.29 -11.81 15.01
N ASN A 444 -37.32 -11.01 14.72
CA ASN A 444 -38.70 -11.48 14.59
C ASN A 444 -38.93 -12.28 13.32
N VAL A 445 -38.15 -12.01 12.26
CA VAL A 445 -38.26 -12.69 10.95
C VAL A 445 -37.23 -13.82 10.79
N THR A 446 -36.17 -13.87 11.60
CA THR A 446 -35.06 -14.82 11.47
C THR A 446 -35.53 -16.28 11.37
N GLU A 447 -36.36 -16.79 12.29
CA GLU A 447 -36.80 -18.19 12.27
C GLU A 447 -37.56 -18.55 10.98
N THR A 448 -38.40 -17.63 10.49
CA THR A 448 -39.19 -17.85 9.27
C THR A 448 -38.28 -17.90 8.04
N ILE A 449 -37.32 -16.97 7.97
CA ILE A 449 -36.33 -16.89 6.89
C ILE A 449 -35.40 -18.10 6.90
N TRP A 450 -34.89 -18.49 8.06
CA TRP A 450 -33.96 -19.61 8.23
C TRP A 450 -34.60 -20.93 7.77
N ASN A 451 -35.86 -21.17 8.14
CA ASN A 451 -36.63 -22.32 7.68
C ASN A 451 -36.95 -22.24 6.18
N GLY A 452 -37.35 -21.07 5.67
CA GLY A 452 -37.59 -20.87 4.24
C GLY A 452 -36.36 -21.17 3.37
N LEU A 453 -35.18 -20.67 3.76
CA LEU A 453 -33.92 -20.96 3.07
C LEU A 453 -33.55 -22.46 3.14
N ASN A 454 -33.79 -23.13 4.27
CA ASN A 454 -33.60 -24.58 4.39
C ASN A 454 -34.53 -25.37 3.47
N ASP A 455 -35.80 -24.99 3.37
CA ASP A 455 -36.75 -25.64 2.48
C ASP A 455 -36.42 -25.39 1.00
N CYS A 456 -35.96 -24.18 0.63
CA CYS A 456 -35.41 -23.94 -0.71
C CYS A 456 -34.19 -24.82 -1.00
N ASN A 457 -33.30 -25.05 -0.02
CA ASN A 457 -32.14 -25.95 -0.19
C ASN A 457 -32.53 -27.43 -0.33
N ARG A 458 -33.76 -27.82 0.06
CA ARG A 458 -34.33 -29.16 -0.19
C ARG A 458 -34.92 -29.29 -1.59
N LEU A 459 -35.09 -28.19 -2.33
CA LEU A 459 -35.56 -28.24 -3.71
C LEU A 459 -34.44 -28.66 -4.67
N ASN A 460 -34.70 -29.81 -5.29
CA ASN A 460 -34.12 -30.28 -6.55
C ASN A 460 -32.83 -31.14 -6.45
N ARG A 461 -32.62 -31.94 -7.50
CA ARG A 461 -31.38 -32.69 -7.75
C ARG A 461 -30.34 -31.72 -8.33
N PHE A 462 -29.14 -31.68 -7.74
CA PHE A 462 -28.03 -30.89 -8.31
C PHE A 462 -27.78 -31.29 -9.77
N MET A 463 -27.73 -30.30 -10.67
CA MET A 463 -27.20 -30.52 -12.02
C MET A 463 -25.74 -30.94 -11.93
N GLY A 464 -25.38 -32.06 -12.55
CA GLY A 464 -24.02 -32.53 -12.75
C GLY A 464 -23.28 -31.71 -13.80
N GLU A 465 -21.94 -31.82 -13.87
CA GLU A 465 -21.16 -31.09 -14.90
C GLU A 465 -21.34 -31.71 -16.28
N SER A 466 -21.65 -33.01 -16.31
CA SER A 466 -22.23 -33.73 -17.44
C SER A 466 -23.42 -33.00 -18.07
N ASP A 467 -24.25 -32.35 -17.26
CA ASP A 467 -25.58 -31.91 -17.66
C ASP A 467 -25.53 -30.60 -18.47
N PHE A 468 -24.42 -29.86 -18.41
CA PHE A 468 -24.20 -28.65 -19.21
C PHE A 468 -22.84 -28.62 -19.92
N LYS A 469 -22.17 -29.78 -20.06
CA LYS A 469 -20.83 -29.89 -20.65
C LYS A 469 -20.73 -29.23 -22.03
N ASP A 470 -21.68 -29.53 -22.92
CA ASP A 470 -21.74 -28.96 -24.27
C ASP A 470 -21.83 -27.42 -24.26
N ILE A 471 -22.56 -26.84 -23.29
CA ILE A 471 -22.71 -25.40 -23.14
C ILE A 471 -21.42 -24.77 -22.57
N LYS A 472 -20.74 -25.47 -21.65
CA LYS A 472 -19.41 -25.08 -21.15
C LYS A 472 -18.38 -25.04 -22.28
N GLU A 473 -18.33 -26.07 -23.13
CA GLU A 473 -17.45 -26.11 -24.31
C GLU A 473 -17.72 -24.95 -25.29
N VAL A 474 -18.99 -24.56 -25.48
CA VAL A 474 -19.35 -23.37 -26.27
C VAL A 474 -18.90 -22.07 -25.58
N ILE A 475 -19.09 -21.94 -24.26
CA ILE A 475 -18.65 -20.77 -23.49
C ILE A 475 -17.14 -20.56 -23.61
N GLU A 476 -16.35 -21.64 -23.46
CA GLU A 476 -14.89 -21.62 -23.60
C GLU A 476 -14.46 -21.29 -25.03
N ALA A 477 -15.16 -21.84 -26.04
CA ALA A 477 -14.91 -21.55 -27.43
C ALA A 477 -15.21 -20.08 -27.78
N VAL A 478 -16.35 -19.53 -27.36
CA VAL A 478 -16.69 -18.11 -27.57
C VAL A 478 -15.74 -17.20 -26.81
N THR A 479 -15.32 -17.56 -25.59
CA THR A 479 -14.32 -16.79 -24.85
C THR A 479 -12.99 -16.74 -25.61
N THR A 480 -12.51 -17.87 -26.13
CA THR A 480 -11.32 -17.92 -27.01
C THR A 480 -11.49 -17.06 -28.27
N LEU A 481 -12.68 -17.05 -28.88
CA LEU A 481 -12.96 -16.21 -30.06
C LEU A 481 -12.92 -14.71 -29.72
N THR A 482 -13.46 -14.31 -28.56
CA THR A 482 -13.35 -12.93 -28.06
C THR A 482 -11.88 -12.55 -27.83
N GLU A 483 -11.11 -13.40 -27.14
CA GLU A 483 -9.66 -13.19 -26.89
C GLU A 483 -8.89 -12.97 -28.20
N ILE A 484 -9.15 -13.79 -29.23
CA ILE A 484 -8.52 -13.65 -30.55
C ILE A 484 -8.86 -12.31 -31.21
N SER A 485 -10.12 -11.83 -31.08
CA SER A 485 -10.51 -10.51 -31.61
C SER A 485 -9.89 -9.32 -30.85
N GLN A 486 -9.57 -9.51 -29.57
CA GLN A 486 -8.96 -8.52 -28.70
C GLN A 486 -7.43 -8.53 -28.76
N PHE A 487 -6.82 -9.54 -29.39
CA PHE A 487 -5.36 -9.64 -29.50
C PHE A 487 -4.77 -8.39 -30.18
N GLU A 488 -3.80 -7.79 -29.50
CA GLU A 488 -3.00 -6.69 -30.03
C GLU A 488 -1.64 -7.24 -30.41
N LEU A 489 -1.23 -7.09 -31.68
CA LEU A 489 0.14 -7.36 -32.06
C LEU A 489 1.02 -6.29 -31.37
N PRO A 490 2.06 -6.67 -30.59
CA PRO A 490 3.01 -5.72 -30.01
C PRO A 490 3.62 -4.81 -31.08
N GLU A 491 3.98 -3.59 -30.70
CA GLU A 491 4.57 -2.64 -31.66
C GLU A 491 5.86 -3.21 -32.26
N LEU A 492 5.81 -3.48 -33.57
CA LEU A 492 6.87 -4.15 -34.31
C LEU A 492 7.46 -3.20 -35.35
N ASP A 493 8.70 -2.77 -35.14
CA ASP A 493 9.41 -1.93 -36.11
C ASP A 493 9.80 -2.78 -37.33
N LEU A 494 8.93 -2.77 -38.34
CA LEU A 494 9.12 -3.45 -39.61
C LEU A 494 10.32 -2.90 -40.40
N VAL A 495 10.73 -1.65 -40.17
CA VAL A 495 11.90 -1.04 -40.83
C VAL A 495 13.18 -1.63 -40.23
N VAL A 496 13.28 -1.69 -38.91
CA VAL A 496 14.40 -2.31 -38.18
C VAL A 496 14.45 -3.82 -38.42
N LEU A 497 13.31 -4.51 -38.47
CA LEU A 497 13.26 -5.94 -38.76
C LEU A 497 13.69 -6.23 -40.20
N ASN A 498 13.19 -5.49 -41.18
CA ASN A 498 13.61 -5.64 -42.58
C ASN A 498 15.11 -5.31 -42.75
N ALA A 499 15.60 -4.21 -42.16
CA ALA A 499 17.02 -3.86 -42.19
C ALA A 499 17.91 -4.91 -41.50
N THR A 500 17.40 -5.62 -40.49
CA THR A 500 18.13 -6.71 -39.82
C THR A 500 18.19 -7.97 -40.69
N ILE A 501 17.09 -8.30 -41.37
CA ILE A 501 17.03 -9.38 -42.37
C ILE A 501 17.95 -9.09 -43.57
N GLU A 502 17.90 -7.88 -44.12
CA GLU A 502 18.76 -7.46 -45.24
C GLU A 502 20.24 -7.46 -44.84
N ARG A 503 20.57 -7.00 -43.63
CA ARG A 503 21.94 -7.07 -43.08
C ARG A 503 22.42 -8.51 -42.95
N PHE A 504 21.58 -9.43 -42.45
CA PHE A 504 21.92 -10.85 -42.37
C PHE A 504 22.15 -11.43 -43.77
N VAL A 505 21.21 -11.28 -44.71
CA VAL A 505 21.34 -11.82 -46.08
C VAL A 505 22.55 -11.23 -46.81
N GLY A 506 22.82 -9.93 -46.66
CA GLY A 506 24.02 -9.29 -47.19
C GLY A 506 25.32 -9.71 -46.50
N SER A 507 25.27 -10.10 -45.22
CA SER A 507 26.44 -10.61 -44.49
C SER A 507 26.89 -11.99 -44.98
N LEU A 508 26.00 -12.80 -45.58
CA LEU A 508 26.36 -14.12 -46.11
C LEU A 508 27.49 -14.04 -47.15
N GLY A 509 27.46 -13.06 -48.06
CA GLY A 509 28.56 -12.83 -49.00
C GLY A 509 28.64 -13.79 -50.19
N PHE A 510 27.57 -14.54 -50.47
CA PHE A 510 27.40 -15.23 -51.76
C PHE A 510 27.24 -14.21 -52.89
N SER A 511 27.82 -14.48 -54.06
CA SER A 511 27.69 -13.61 -55.25
C SER A 511 26.32 -13.75 -55.90
N ASP A 512 25.81 -14.99 -56.00
CA ASP A 512 24.47 -15.32 -56.47
C ASP A 512 23.98 -16.62 -55.81
N LEU A 513 23.11 -16.48 -54.80
CA LEU A 513 22.48 -17.59 -54.09
C LEU A 513 21.58 -18.47 -54.96
N SER A 514 21.18 -18.02 -56.16
CA SER A 514 20.42 -18.83 -57.11
C SER A 514 21.31 -19.71 -58.01
N ASN A 515 22.60 -19.36 -58.13
CA ASN A 515 23.59 -20.19 -58.82
C ASN A 515 24.20 -21.22 -57.85
N GLU A 516 23.57 -22.39 -57.78
CA GLU A 516 23.96 -23.49 -56.89
C GLU A 516 25.43 -23.91 -57.05
N SER A 517 25.92 -24.02 -58.30
CA SER A 517 27.31 -24.44 -58.57
C SER A 517 28.33 -23.42 -58.08
N GLN A 518 28.04 -22.13 -58.22
CA GLN A 518 28.91 -21.06 -57.73
C GLN A 518 28.84 -20.95 -56.21
N SER A 519 27.64 -20.93 -55.64
CA SER A 519 27.42 -20.86 -54.19
C SER A 519 28.08 -22.01 -53.43
N MET A 520 28.18 -23.22 -54.00
CA MET A 520 28.94 -24.32 -53.42
C MET A 520 30.45 -24.05 -53.31
N THR A 521 31.04 -23.31 -54.25
CA THR A 521 32.47 -22.93 -54.18
C THR A 521 32.72 -21.80 -53.18
N GLU A 522 31.72 -20.93 -52.96
CA GLU A 522 31.77 -19.82 -52.01
C GLU A 522 31.50 -20.27 -50.56
N LEU A 523 30.74 -21.36 -50.38
CA LEU A 523 30.25 -21.87 -49.09
C LEU A 523 31.32 -21.97 -47.98
N PRO A 524 32.55 -22.49 -48.19
CA PRO A 524 33.54 -22.59 -47.11
C PRO A 524 33.88 -21.23 -46.49
N THR A 525 33.98 -20.18 -47.33
CA THR A 525 34.26 -18.81 -46.88
C THR A 525 33.06 -18.20 -46.16
N VAL A 526 31.83 -18.50 -46.62
CA VAL A 526 30.60 -18.07 -45.95
C VAL A 526 30.48 -18.67 -44.55
N MET A 527 30.75 -19.97 -44.40
CA MET A 527 30.66 -20.65 -43.10
C MET A 527 31.71 -20.13 -42.10
N GLU A 528 32.96 -19.94 -42.53
CA GLU A 528 34.01 -19.33 -41.70
C GLU A 528 33.63 -17.92 -41.21
N LYS A 529 32.98 -17.13 -42.08
CA LYS A 529 32.50 -15.79 -41.75
C LYS A 529 31.32 -15.82 -40.77
N LEU A 530 30.40 -16.78 -40.91
CA LEU A 530 29.26 -16.95 -39.99
C LEU A 530 29.71 -17.39 -38.59
N GLU A 531 30.67 -18.30 -38.49
CA GLU A 531 31.26 -18.72 -37.21
C GLU A 531 31.93 -17.54 -36.48
N LYS A 532 32.65 -16.67 -37.20
CA LYS A 532 33.31 -15.49 -36.63
C LYS A 532 32.34 -14.36 -36.24
N SER A 533 31.25 -14.19 -36.99
CA SER A 533 30.30 -13.08 -36.79
C SER A 533 29.17 -13.38 -35.81
N LYS A 534 28.82 -14.67 -35.64
CA LYS A 534 27.60 -15.14 -34.94
C LYS A 534 26.30 -14.61 -35.55
N ASP A 535 26.30 -14.22 -36.82
CA ASP A 535 25.11 -13.63 -37.45
C ASP A 535 23.96 -14.64 -37.63
N LEU A 536 24.27 -15.94 -37.78
CA LEU A 536 23.28 -17.02 -37.80
C LEU A 536 22.59 -17.21 -36.43
N GLU A 537 23.34 -17.12 -35.33
CA GLU A 537 22.79 -17.17 -33.96
C GLU A 537 21.81 -16.00 -33.70
N LYS A 538 22.20 -14.78 -34.13
CA LYS A 538 21.38 -13.56 -33.94
C LYS A 538 20.07 -13.60 -34.71
N ILE A 539 20.09 -14.03 -35.97
CA ILE A 539 18.85 -14.14 -36.75
C ILE A 539 17.97 -15.27 -36.22
N ASN A 540 18.56 -16.39 -35.76
CA ASN A 540 17.81 -17.45 -35.10
C ASN A 540 17.07 -16.96 -33.85
N GLN A 541 17.74 -16.16 -33.00
CA GLN A 541 17.09 -15.55 -31.83
C GLN A 541 15.95 -14.61 -32.26
N THR A 542 16.19 -13.71 -33.21
CA THR A 542 15.18 -12.77 -33.71
C THR A 542 13.93 -13.48 -34.26
N LEU A 543 14.11 -14.59 -34.99
CA LEU A 543 12.99 -15.40 -35.49
C LEU A 543 12.29 -16.19 -34.37
N SER A 544 13.03 -16.63 -33.35
CA SER A 544 12.45 -17.32 -32.20
C SER A 544 11.58 -16.38 -31.35
N ASP A 545 12.06 -15.16 -31.09
CA ASP A 545 11.33 -14.11 -30.38
C ASP A 545 10.03 -13.74 -31.12
N LEU A 546 10.09 -13.63 -32.45
CA LEU A 546 8.91 -13.42 -33.30
C LEU A 546 7.94 -14.62 -33.26
N SER A 547 8.44 -15.86 -33.26
CA SER A 547 7.59 -17.07 -33.22
C SER A 547 6.66 -17.05 -32.01
N VAL A 548 7.20 -16.73 -30.82
CA VAL A 548 6.43 -16.61 -29.57
C VAL A 548 5.27 -15.61 -29.68
N ILE A 549 5.46 -14.48 -30.36
CA ILE A 549 4.41 -13.46 -30.58
C ILE A 549 3.27 -14.02 -31.43
N PHE A 550 3.59 -14.72 -32.54
CA PHE A 550 2.57 -15.27 -33.42
C PHE A 550 1.88 -16.51 -32.83
N GLU A 551 2.59 -17.36 -32.10
CA GLU A 551 2.04 -18.48 -31.35
C GLU A 551 1.06 -18.00 -30.25
N GLY A 552 1.46 -16.98 -29.49
CA GLY A 552 0.65 -16.39 -28.41
C GLY A 552 -0.69 -15.80 -28.86
N SER A 553 -0.84 -15.45 -30.13
CA SER A 553 -2.08 -14.91 -30.70
C SER A 553 -3.24 -15.92 -30.77
N ARG A 554 -2.95 -17.24 -30.68
CA ARG A 554 -3.92 -18.36 -30.76
C ARG A 554 -4.82 -18.38 -32.01
N VAL A 555 -4.57 -17.53 -33.01
CA VAL A 555 -5.38 -17.37 -34.23
C VAL A 555 -5.57 -18.65 -35.05
N SER A 556 -4.63 -19.61 -34.93
CA SER A 556 -4.73 -20.93 -35.57
C SER A 556 -5.96 -21.73 -35.11
N GLN A 557 -6.49 -21.44 -33.92
CA GLN A 557 -7.70 -22.06 -33.38
C GLN A 557 -9.00 -21.46 -33.93
N LEU A 558 -8.95 -20.29 -34.59
CA LEU A 558 -10.13 -19.50 -34.98
C LEU A 558 -11.14 -20.34 -35.78
N GLY A 559 -10.73 -20.95 -36.89
CA GLY A 559 -11.64 -21.73 -37.75
C GLY A 559 -12.25 -22.95 -37.04
N GLN A 560 -11.48 -23.63 -36.19
CA GLN A 560 -11.97 -24.76 -35.39
C GLN A 560 -13.02 -24.31 -34.36
N LYS A 561 -12.74 -23.21 -33.64
CA LYS A 561 -13.65 -22.68 -32.60
C LYS A 561 -14.92 -22.09 -33.21
N VAL A 562 -14.83 -21.37 -34.34
CA VAL A 562 -16.00 -20.91 -35.13
C VAL A 562 -16.86 -22.12 -35.53
N GLY A 563 -16.25 -23.17 -36.08
CA GLY A 563 -16.95 -24.41 -36.45
C GLY A 563 -17.67 -25.06 -35.27
N ALA A 564 -16.98 -25.23 -34.13
CA ALA A 564 -17.56 -25.81 -32.92
C ALA A 564 -18.78 -25.03 -32.42
N VAL A 565 -18.68 -23.70 -32.29
CA VAL A 565 -19.78 -22.85 -31.81
C VAL A 565 -20.99 -22.90 -32.76
N LEU A 566 -20.77 -22.86 -34.08
CA LEU A 566 -21.85 -22.95 -35.06
C LEU A 566 -22.66 -24.25 -34.98
N THR A 567 -22.06 -25.39 -34.61
CA THR A 567 -22.81 -26.66 -34.47
C THR A 567 -23.81 -26.68 -33.32
N LYS A 568 -23.76 -25.68 -32.42
CA LYS A 568 -24.59 -25.59 -31.22
C LYS A 568 -25.57 -24.41 -31.23
N GLU A 569 -25.65 -23.64 -32.33
CA GLU A 569 -26.49 -22.42 -32.44
C GLU A 569 -27.93 -22.60 -31.94
N ASP A 570 -28.58 -23.70 -32.33
CA ASP A 570 -29.97 -23.99 -31.96
C ASP A 570 -30.12 -24.63 -30.56
N ASN A 571 -29.02 -25.16 -30.00
CA ASN A 571 -28.98 -25.96 -28.77
C ASN A 571 -28.15 -25.28 -27.65
N LEU A 572 -28.22 -23.94 -27.55
CA LEU A 572 -27.52 -23.16 -26.52
C LEU A 572 -28.24 -23.10 -25.17
N TYR A 573 -29.49 -23.56 -25.11
CA TYR A 573 -30.35 -23.49 -23.94
C TYR A 573 -30.69 -24.90 -23.45
N ASP A 574 -30.60 -25.11 -22.14
CA ASP A 574 -31.05 -26.33 -21.48
C ASP A 574 -32.26 -26.07 -20.58
N SER A 575 -33.26 -26.95 -20.64
CA SER A 575 -34.43 -26.94 -19.75
C SER A 575 -34.07 -27.12 -18.27
N ASP A 576 -32.89 -27.65 -18.00
CA ASP A 576 -32.33 -27.81 -16.66
C ASP A 576 -31.98 -26.46 -16.03
N PHE A 577 -31.74 -25.41 -16.83
CA PHE A 577 -31.59 -24.05 -16.31
C PHE A 577 -32.88 -23.51 -15.69
N ASP A 578 -34.06 -23.82 -16.24
CA ASP A 578 -35.34 -23.45 -15.59
C ASP A 578 -35.47 -24.14 -14.23
N ARG A 579 -34.94 -25.36 -14.10
CA ARG A 579 -34.90 -26.13 -12.84
C ARG A 579 -33.95 -25.55 -11.79
N GLU A 580 -32.87 -24.89 -12.21
CA GLU A 580 -32.01 -24.10 -11.33
C GLU A 580 -32.67 -22.76 -10.95
N MET A 581 -33.32 -22.08 -11.90
CA MET A 581 -34.03 -20.82 -11.61
C MET A 581 -35.14 -20.99 -10.57
N VAL A 582 -35.84 -22.13 -10.53
CA VAL A 582 -36.83 -22.48 -9.48
C VAL A 582 -36.25 -22.39 -8.06
N PHE A 583 -34.95 -22.66 -7.88
CA PHE A 583 -34.29 -22.49 -6.59
C PHE A 583 -34.12 -21.01 -6.23
N TYR A 584 -33.62 -20.19 -7.16
CA TYR A 584 -33.46 -18.75 -6.94
C TYR A 584 -34.80 -18.05 -6.70
N ASP A 585 -35.85 -18.44 -7.44
CA ASP A 585 -37.23 -18.07 -7.20
C ASP A 585 -37.71 -18.36 -5.77
N CYS A 586 -37.30 -19.50 -5.19
CA CYS A 586 -37.66 -19.88 -3.82
C CYS A 586 -36.92 -18.99 -2.80
N VAL A 587 -35.62 -18.79 -3.00
CA VAL A 587 -34.79 -17.92 -2.15
C VAL A 587 -35.32 -16.47 -2.20
N GLU A 588 -35.74 -15.99 -3.37
CA GLU A 588 -36.35 -14.66 -3.53
C GLU A 588 -37.72 -14.52 -2.82
N LYS A 589 -38.55 -15.57 -2.86
CA LYS A 589 -39.83 -15.62 -2.13
C LYS A 589 -39.62 -15.59 -0.60
N THR A 590 -38.44 -15.94 -0.12
CA THR A 590 -38.04 -15.84 1.31
C THR A 590 -37.68 -14.40 1.68
N LYS A 591 -38.69 -13.53 1.64
CA LYS A 591 -38.56 -12.08 1.87
C LYS A 591 -37.85 -11.76 3.18
N GLY A 592 -36.83 -10.90 3.11
CA GLY A 592 -36.03 -10.49 4.25
C GLY A 592 -34.72 -11.26 4.44
N ALA A 593 -34.43 -12.27 3.62
CA ALA A 593 -33.14 -12.99 3.64
C ALA A 593 -31.92 -12.05 3.63
N GLU A 594 -31.97 -10.98 2.83
CA GLU A 594 -30.92 -9.95 2.79
C GLU A 594 -30.71 -9.22 4.13
N LYS A 595 -31.79 -8.94 4.89
CA LYS A 595 -31.71 -8.32 6.23
C LYS A 595 -31.04 -9.26 7.24
N VAL A 596 -31.38 -10.55 7.17
CA VAL A 596 -30.76 -11.58 8.02
C VAL A 596 -29.29 -11.78 7.66
N ALA A 597 -28.93 -11.81 6.37
CA ALA A 597 -27.55 -11.87 5.92
C ALA A 597 -26.72 -10.65 6.37
N GLN A 598 -27.29 -9.44 6.31
CA GLN A 598 -26.66 -8.24 6.84
C GLN A 598 -26.39 -8.36 8.35
N ALA A 599 -27.37 -8.81 9.12
CA ALA A 599 -27.20 -9.00 10.57
C ALA A 599 -26.22 -10.14 10.91
N ILE A 600 -26.16 -11.23 10.12
CA ILE A 600 -25.13 -12.28 10.23
C ILE A 600 -23.73 -11.73 9.96
N SER A 601 -23.58 -10.85 8.97
CA SER A 601 -22.30 -10.20 8.67
C SER A 601 -21.81 -9.41 9.90
N ALA A 602 -22.72 -8.72 10.57
CA ALA A 602 -22.41 -8.01 11.82
C ALA A 602 -22.12 -8.96 13.00
N VAL A 603 -22.86 -10.06 13.17
CA VAL A 603 -22.56 -11.14 14.14
C VAL A 603 -21.11 -11.61 13.97
N ARG A 604 -20.69 -11.92 12.74
CA ARG A 604 -19.36 -12.47 12.45
C ARG A 604 -18.24 -11.46 12.66
N LYS A 605 -18.45 -10.19 12.28
CA LYS A 605 -17.51 -9.10 12.59
C LYS A 605 -17.33 -8.89 14.09
N LEU A 606 -18.42 -8.94 14.86
CA LEU A 606 -18.35 -8.81 16.31
C LEU A 606 -17.55 -9.96 16.96
N ARG A 607 -17.76 -11.21 16.53
CA ARG A 607 -16.95 -12.36 16.99
C ARG A 607 -15.45 -12.26 16.61
N ALA A 608 -15.11 -11.46 15.60
CA ALA A 608 -13.73 -11.25 15.17
C ALA A 608 -13.01 -10.14 15.96
N LEU A 609 -13.73 -9.32 16.74
CA LEU A 609 -13.12 -8.35 17.66
C LEU A 609 -12.45 -9.09 18.83
N LYS A 610 -11.17 -8.80 19.03
CA LYS A 610 -10.31 -9.46 20.03
C LYS A 610 -10.33 -8.71 21.37
N ASP A 611 -10.06 -9.45 22.45
CA ASP A 611 -10.02 -8.94 23.83
C ASP A 611 -8.89 -7.93 24.12
N ASP A 612 -7.79 -7.99 23.37
CA ASP A 612 -6.67 -7.04 23.47
C ASP A 612 -7.06 -5.63 22.97
N GLY A 613 -7.84 -5.56 21.89
CA GLY A 613 -8.41 -4.31 21.38
C GLY A 613 -9.29 -3.59 22.42
N PHE A 614 -10.18 -4.32 23.11
CA PHE A 614 -11.02 -3.72 24.15
C PHE A 614 -10.19 -3.15 25.31
N LYS A 615 -9.12 -3.83 25.73
CA LYS A 615 -8.19 -3.31 26.77
C LYS A 615 -7.46 -2.04 26.33
N ALA A 616 -7.12 -1.92 25.04
CA ALA A 616 -6.53 -0.69 24.50
C ALA A 616 -7.52 0.49 24.62
N VAL A 617 -8.80 0.27 24.27
CA VAL A 617 -9.86 1.29 24.41
C VAL A 617 -10.11 1.64 25.89
N GLU A 618 -10.19 0.65 26.79
CA GLU A 618 -10.31 0.87 28.25
C GLU A 618 -9.14 1.74 28.78
N SER A 619 -7.92 1.48 28.31
CA SER A 619 -6.72 2.24 28.67
C SER A 619 -6.74 3.67 28.12
N ALA A 620 -7.19 3.86 26.87
CA ALA A 620 -7.32 5.17 26.23
C ALA A 620 -8.34 6.08 26.95
N ILE A 621 -9.49 5.53 27.34
CA ILE A 621 -10.53 6.23 28.12
C ILE A 621 -9.97 6.67 29.48
N SER A 622 -9.23 5.78 30.14
CA SER A 622 -8.59 6.05 31.44
C SER A 622 -7.52 7.14 31.33
N ALA A 623 -6.69 7.08 30.29
CA ALA A 623 -5.67 8.06 29.97
C ALA A 623 -6.26 9.48 29.79
N ILE A 624 -7.27 9.63 28.93
CA ILE A 624 -7.97 10.90 28.70
C ILE A 624 -8.58 11.44 29.99
N SER A 625 -9.27 10.58 30.75
CA SER A 625 -9.87 10.96 32.04
C SER A 625 -8.83 11.49 33.02
N SER A 626 -7.62 10.89 33.05
CA SER A 626 -6.53 11.28 33.94
C SER A 626 -5.86 12.62 33.61
N VAL A 627 -5.95 13.09 32.36
CA VAL A 627 -5.38 14.39 31.95
C VAL A 627 -6.39 15.53 31.94
N SER A 628 -7.70 15.25 31.89
CA SER A 628 -8.76 16.27 31.89
C SER A 628 -8.67 17.25 33.08
N GLU A 629 -8.34 16.74 34.28
CA GLU A 629 -8.12 17.59 35.47
C GLU A 629 -6.84 18.46 35.35
N GLY A 630 -5.77 17.93 34.76
CA GLY A 630 -4.53 18.67 34.50
C GLY A 630 -4.74 19.78 33.47
N LEU A 631 -5.47 19.49 32.40
CA LEU A 631 -5.85 20.44 31.35
C LEU A 631 -6.77 21.56 31.88
N SER A 632 -7.62 21.26 32.87
CA SER A 632 -8.48 22.26 33.52
C SER A 632 -7.69 23.34 34.29
N ASN A 633 -6.43 23.08 34.63
CA ASN A 633 -5.58 23.98 35.42
C ASN A 633 -4.49 24.73 34.60
N LEU A 634 -4.54 24.66 33.25
CA LEU A 634 -3.53 25.27 32.36
C LEU A 634 -3.28 26.77 32.60
N GLY A 635 -4.29 27.54 33.01
CA GLY A 635 -4.14 28.96 33.33
C GLY A 635 -3.07 29.23 34.40
N SER A 636 -2.87 28.32 35.35
CA SER A 636 -1.84 28.42 36.39
C SER A 636 -0.42 28.42 35.82
N LEU A 637 -0.19 27.75 34.68
CA LEU A 637 1.11 27.66 34.03
C LEU A 637 1.60 29.05 33.58
N THR A 638 0.74 29.80 32.90
CA THR A 638 1.07 31.17 32.45
C THR A 638 1.25 32.13 33.62
N ALA A 639 0.51 31.95 34.71
CA ALA A 639 0.65 32.76 35.91
C ALA A 639 2.00 32.51 36.60
N ASP A 640 2.45 31.25 36.68
CA ASP A 640 3.78 30.89 37.19
C ASP A 640 4.89 31.48 36.31
N MET A 641 4.80 31.38 34.98
CA MET A 641 5.80 31.95 34.05
C MET A 641 5.97 33.48 34.20
N LYS A 642 4.89 34.20 34.53
CA LYS A 642 4.89 35.67 34.73
C LYS A 642 5.39 36.10 36.11
N LYS A 643 5.62 35.19 37.05
CA LYS A 643 5.90 35.48 38.45
C LYS A 643 7.38 35.79 38.68
N ASN A 644 7.71 37.08 38.85
CA ASN A 644 9.07 37.57 39.10
C ASN A 644 10.11 37.08 38.07
N PRO A 645 9.90 37.33 36.76
CA PRO A 645 10.78 36.81 35.72
C PRO A 645 12.21 37.34 35.86
N ASP A 646 13.19 36.49 35.56
CA ASP A 646 14.59 36.90 35.58
C ASP A 646 14.85 38.03 34.57
N VAL A 647 15.89 38.84 34.82
CA VAL A 647 16.31 39.90 33.89
C VAL A 647 16.72 39.31 32.53
N THR A 648 17.30 38.11 32.53
CA THR A 648 17.66 37.36 31.31
C THR A 648 16.41 36.95 30.54
N THR A 649 15.39 36.39 31.19
CA THR A 649 14.07 36.07 30.59
C THR A 649 13.42 37.33 30.02
N THR A 650 13.41 38.41 30.78
CA THR A 650 12.83 39.70 30.37
C THR A 650 13.55 40.31 29.16
N ASN A 651 14.86 40.14 29.07
CA ASN A 651 15.63 40.56 27.89
C ASN A 651 15.40 39.63 26.69
N LEU A 652 15.31 38.31 26.90
CA LEU A 652 15.10 37.33 25.83
C LEU A 652 13.73 37.50 25.15
N ASN A 653 12.69 37.82 25.94
CA ASN A 653 11.34 38.05 25.43
C ASN A 653 11.19 39.32 24.56
N ARG A 654 12.26 40.13 24.40
CA ARG A 654 12.26 41.33 23.54
C ARG A 654 12.61 41.05 22.07
N PHE A 655 12.76 39.80 21.65
CA PHE A 655 13.00 39.44 20.25
C PHE A 655 11.95 40.11 19.32
N PRO A 656 12.33 41.06 18.44
CA PRO A 656 11.36 41.82 17.67
C PRO A 656 10.58 40.94 16.69
N ASN A 657 9.26 41.09 16.66
CA ASN A 657 8.34 40.35 15.79
C ASN A 657 8.49 38.81 15.89
N SER A 658 8.89 38.31 17.08
CA SER A 658 9.27 36.91 17.34
C SER A 658 8.32 35.86 16.76
N GLU A 659 7.02 36.12 16.81
CA GLU A 659 5.95 35.27 16.27
C GLU A 659 6.09 35.07 14.77
N SER A 660 6.11 36.17 13.99
CA SER A 660 6.28 36.12 12.54
C SER A 660 7.62 35.52 12.09
N GLN A 661 8.71 35.81 12.83
CA GLN A 661 10.03 35.25 12.51
C GLN A 661 10.08 33.76 12.83
N SER A 662 9.57 33.35 14.00
CA SER A 662 9.43 31.96 14.41
C SER A 662 8.62 31.16 13.40
N LYS A 663 7.48 31.69 12.94
CA LYS A 663 6.63 31.01 11.97
C LYS A 663 7.35 30.73 10.65
N VAL A 664 8.06 31.71 10.11
CA VAL A 664 8.86 31.56 8.87
C VAL A 664 9.95 30.49 9.03
N ILE A 665 10.67 30.51 10.14
CA ILE A 665 11.74 29.54 10.44
C ILE A 665 11.15 28.13 10.66
N GLY A 666 10.08 28.04 11.45
CA GLY A 666 9.36 26.81 11.79
C GLY A 666 8.77 26.12 10.56
N GLN A 667 8.05 26.87 9.72
CA GLN A 667 7.49 26.34 8.46
C GLN A 667 8.58 25.82 7.52
N SER A 668 9.72 26.51 7.44
CA SER A 668 10.87 26.06 6.64
C SER A 668 11.46 24.75 7.18
N ALA A 669 11.55 24.61 8.51
CA ALA A 669 12.01 23.39 9.18
C ALA A 669 11.00 22.23 9.07
N ALA A 670 9.70 22.51 9.13
CA ALA A 670 8.64 21.52 8.92
C ALA A 670 8.67 20.99 7.48
N THR A 671 8.78 21.89 6.49
CA THR A 671 8.88 21.51 5.07
C THR A 671 10.14 20.68 4.80
N LEU A 672 11.29 21.02 5.39
CA LEU A 672 12.51 20.21 5.24
C LEU A 672 12.37 18.78 5.81
N ARG A 673 11.61 18.60 6.89
CA ARG A 673 11.29 17.26 7.43
C ARG A 673 10.41 16.50 6.43
N LEU A 674 9.33 17.10 5.92
CA LEU A 674 8.46 16.51 4.89
C LEU A 674 9.25 16.10 3.63
N VAL A 675 10.18 16.94 3.16
CA VAL A 675 11.11 16.64 2.06
C VAL A 675 11.96 15.39 2.33
N ARG A 676 12.46 15.23 3.56
CA ARG A 676 13.21 14.04 3.98
C ARG A 676 12.30 12.81 4.09
N ASP A 677 11.15 12.93 4.74
CA ASP A 677 10.24 11.82 5.02
C ASP A 677 9.69 11.22 3.71
N LEU A 678 9.34 12.06 2.73
CA LEU A 678 8.95 11.63 1.38
C LEU A 678 10.05 10.85 0.66
N LYS A 679 11.31 11.29 0.81
CA LYS A 679 12.47 10.62 0.23
C LYS A 679 12.75 9.29 0.93
N GLU A 680 12.56 9.19 2.24
CA GLU A 680 12.67 7.91 2.96
C GLU A 680 11.57 6.93 2.53
N MET A 681 10.40 7.43 2.10
CA MET A 681 9.29 6.65 1.53
C MET A 681 9.44 6.26 0.04
N ASP A 682 10.57 6.53 -0.62
CA ASP A 682 10.79 6.22 -2.06
C ASP A 682 10.53 4.74 -2.40
N SER A 683 10.79 3.83 -1.45
CA SER A 683 10.56 2.39 -1.63
C SER A 683 9.08 2.00 -1.60
N GLU A 684 8.31 2.61 -0.69
CA GLU A 684 6.88 2.41 -0.53
C GLU A 684 6.11 3.10 -1.67
N ILE A 685 6.55 4.29 -2.08
CA ILE A 685 6.04 4.97 -3.28
C ILE A 685 6.32 4.13 -4.54
N SER A 686 7.52 3.54 -4.65
CA SER A 686 7.84 2.61 -5.74
C SER A 686 6.95 1.36 -5.74
N HIS A 687 6.49 0.88 -4.58
CA HIS A 687 5.50 -0.19 -4.49
C HIS A 687 4.13 0.25 -5.06
N LEU A 688 3.67 1.47 -4.76
CA LEU A 688 2.40 2.00 -5.31
C LEU A 688 2.36 2.00 -6.84
N LYS A 689 3.48 2.26 -7.52
CA LYS A 689 3.55 2.26 -8.99
C LYS A 689 3.11 0.94 -9.63
N ASN A 690 3.33 -0.17 -8.92
CA ASN A 690 3.10 -1.51 -9.45
C ASN A 690 1.68 -2.04 -9.21
N VAL A 691 0.86 -1.39 -8.37
CA VAL A 691 -0.47 -1.93 -8.03
C VAL A 691 -1.58 -1.58 -9.02
N ASP A 692 -1.36 -0.65 -9.96
CA ASP A 692 -2.42 -0.16 -10.88
C ASP A 692 -3.10 -1.28 -11.68
N TYR A 693 -2.32 -2.19 -12.26
CA TYR A 693 -2.84 -3.34 -12.99
C TYR A 693 -3.69 -4.24 -12.08
N THR A 694 -3.16 -4.56 -10.89
CA THR A 694 -3.84 -5.40 -9.89
C THR A 694 -5.15 -4.78 -9.42
N VAL A 695 -5.16 -3.46 -9.20
CA VAL A 695 -6.36 -2.70 -8.78
C VAL A 695 -7.39 -2.64 -9.90
N LYS A 696 -7.00 -2.32 -11.14
CA LYS A 696 -7.89 -2.33 -12.31
C LYS A 696 -8.49 -3.72 -12.56
N MET A 697 -7.70 -4.78 -12.41
CA MET A 697 -8.17 -6.17 -12.47
C MET A 697 -9.10 -6.53 -11.29
N GLY A 698 -8.87 -5.96 -10.10
CA GLY A 698 -9.78 -6.06 -8.96
C GLY A 698 -11.13 -5.40 -9.25
N ILE A 699 -11.12 -4.15 -9.72
CA ILE A 699 -12.31 -3.40 -10.09
C ILE A 699 -13.09 -4.12 -11.20
N ALA A 700 -12.42 -4.63 -12.24
CA ALA A 700 -13.07 -5.40 -13.30
C ALA A 700 -13.80 -6.69 -12.80
N LYS A 701 -13.40 -7.23 -11.63
CA LYS A 701 -14.04 -8.37 -10.96
C LYS A 701 -15.15 -7.97 -9.97
N VAL A 702 -15.24 -6.71 -9.55
CA VAL A 702 -16.36 -6.20 -8.73
C VAL A 702 -17.65 -6.47 -9.49
N TYR A 703 -18.67 -6.98 -8.81
CA TYR A 703 -19.85 -7.55 -9.46
C TYR A 703 -20.91 -6.52 -9.86
N ASP A 704 -21.14 -5.50 -9.02
CA ASP A 704 -22.09 -4.43 -9.31
C ASP A 704 -21.51 -3.39 -10.28
N GLN A 705 -22.35 -2.82 -11.17
CA GLN A 705 -21.89 -1.84 -12.17
C GLN A 705 -21.68 -0.45 -11.55
N ALA A 706 -22.54 -0.01 -10.63
CA ALA A 706 -22.38 1.28 -9.98
C ALA A 706 -21.14 1.28 -9.07
N ASP A 707 -20.92 0.20 -8.31
CA ASP A 707 -19.69 0.04 -7.50
C ASP A 707 -18.42 -0.02 -8.39
N ARG A 708 -18.49 -0.64 -9.57
CA ARG A 708 -17.41 -0.63 -10.58
C ARG A 708 -17.12 0.78 -11.08
N ASP A 709 -18.15 1.53 -11.46
CA ASP A 709 -18.01 2.86 -12.06
C ASP A 709 -17.49 3.87 -11.02
N ASP A 710 -18.01 3.82 -9.80
CA ASP A 710 -17.53 4.61 -8.66
C ASP A 710 -16.07 4.28 -8.31
N SER A 711 -15.73 2.98 -8.17
CA SER A 711 -14.34 2.55 -7.92
C SER A 711 -13.38 2.96 -9.04
N THR A 712 -13.82 2.90 -10.31
CA THR A 712 -13.03 3.35 -11.47
C THR A 712 -12.79 4.86 -11.42
N SER A 713 -13.83 5.64 -11.10
CA SER A 713 -13.75 7.09 -10.96
C SER A 713 -12.87 7.54 -9.79
N GLN A 714 -12.97 6.86 -8.64
CA GLN A 714 -12.16 7.14 -7.45
C GLN A 714 -10.70 6.72 -7.63
N TRP A 715 -10.43 5.64 -8.38
CA TRP A 715 -9.06 5.22 -8.70
C TRP A 715 -8.38 6.15 -9.70
N GLY A 716 -9.09 6.61 -10.74
CA GLY A 716 -8.60 7.60 -11.69
C GLY A 716 -7.36 7.19 -12.49
N ASP A 717 -6.58 8.17 -12.96
CA ASP A 717 -5.32 7.94 -13.67
C ASP A 717 -4.14 7.80 -12.72
N HIS A 718 -4.04 6.61 -12.12
CA HIS A 718 -2.92 6.26 -11.25
C HIS A 718 -1.54 6.42 -11.90
N LYS A 719 -1.43 6.29 -13.23
CA LYS A 719 -0.13 6.48 -13.89
C LYS A 719 0.27 7.95 -13.83
N SER A 720 -0.62 8.86 -14.22
CA SER A 720 -0.38 10.31 -14.10
C SER A 720 -0.12 10.73 -12.65
N ASP A 721 -0.82 10.14 -11.67
CA ASP A 721 -0.61 10.42 -10.25
C ASP A 721 0.80 9.99 -9.77
N MET A 722 1.29 8.83 -10.22
CA MET A 722 2.66 8.38 -9.91
C MET A 722 3.73 9.23 -10.62
N GLU A 723 3.46 9.71 -11.84
CA GLU A 723 4.34 10.66 -12.54
C GLU A 723 4.47 12.00 -11.79
N VAL A 724 3.40 12.47 -11.11
CA VAL A 724 3.45 13.64 -10.22
C VAL A 724 4.33 13.39 -9.00
N LEU A 725 4.19 12.23 -8.33
CA LEU A 725 5.08 11.87 -7.21
C LEU A 725 6.55 11.79 -7.65
N ASP A 726 6.83 11.24 -8.83
CA ASP A 726 8.20 11.15 -9.36
C ASP A 726 8.80 12.52 -9.72
N GLN A 727 7.98 13.47 -10.18
CA GLN A 727 8.42 14.85 -10.36
C GLN A 727 8.73 15.52 -9.01
N THR A 728 7.92 15.29 -7.97
CA THR A 728 8.16 15.80 -6.62
C THR A 728 9.44 15.20 -6.01
N LEU A 729 9.62 13.87 -6.08
CA LEU A 729 10.85 13.19 -5.63
C LEU A 729 12.09 13.66 -6.40
N SER A 730 11.98 13.88 -7.71
CA SER A 730 13.06 14.45 -8.53
C SER A 730 13.40 15.89 -8.13
N GLY A 731 12.39 16.69 -7.76
CA GLY A 731 12.56 18.03 -7.19
C GLY A 731 13.29 18.00 -5.85
N ILE A 732 12.92 17.07 -4.97
CA ILE A 732 13.59 16.81 -3.68
C ILE A 732 15.07 16.45 -3.87
N MET A 733 15.37 15.48 -4.75
CA MET A 733 16.77 15.09 -5.04
C MET A 733 17.57 16.25 -5.64
N SER A 734 16.95 17.06 -6.50
CA SER A 734 17.57 18.25 -7.09
C SER A 734 17.89 19.29 -6.01
N PHE A 735 16.95 19.58 -5.12
CA PHE A 735 17.12 20.46 -3.97
C PHE A 735 18.32 20.01 -3.11
N GLU A 736 18.33 18.76 -2.65
CA GLU A 736 19.42 18.23 -1.81
C GLU A 736 20.79 18.29 -2.50
N SER A 737 20.84 17.97 -3.80
CA SER A 737 22.08 18.01 -4.58
C SER A 737 22.69 19.41 -4.69
N SER A 738 21.88 20.45 -4.47
CA SER A 738 22.28 21.87 -4.51
C SER A 738 22.77 22.43 -3.17
N LEU A 739 22.70 21.67 -2.07
CA LEU A 739 23.07 22.12 -0.73
C LEU A 739 24.61 22.20 -0.54
N ASP A 740 25.19 23.39 -0.71
CA ASP A 740 26.51 23.76 -0.19
C ASP A 740 26.42 24.90 0.84
N VAL A 741 26.17 24.54 2.10
CA VAL A 741 26.22 25.45 3.26
C VAL A 741 27.55 25.39 4.01
N SER A 742 28.53 24.60 3.53
CA SER A 742 29.78 24.31 4.25
C SER A 742 30.66 25.53 4.53
N LYS A 743 30.40 26.62 3.81
CA LYS A 743 31.15 27.91 3.88
C LYS A 743 30.36 29.03 4.55
N ALA A 744 29.10 28.80 4.94
CA ALA A 744 28.26 29.82 5.56
C ALA A 744 28.84 30.28 6.90
N LYS A 745 28.87 31.60 7.11
CA LYS A 745 29.38 32.27 8.30
C LYS A 745 28.31 32.99 9.10
N THR A 746 27.09 33.04 8.57
CA THR A 746 25.91 33.65 9.20
C THR A 746 24.71 32.72 9.04
N LEU A 747 23.69 32.89 9.88
CA LEU A 747 22.41 32.21 9.74
C LEU A 747 21.68 32.62 8.45
N GLU A 748 21.86 33.85 7.97
CA GLU A 748 21.37 34.34 6.67
C GLU A 748 21.98 33.56 5.49
N GLU A 749 23.32 33.45 5.46
CA GLU A 749 24.04 32.67 4.43
C GLU A 749 23.64 31.19 4.48
N PHE A 750 23.50 30.63 5.68
CA PHE A 750 23.16 29.23 5.92
C PHE A 750 21.75 28.89 5.44
N SER A 751 20.79 29.78 5.64
CA SER A 751 19.37 29.57 5.30
C SER A 751 18.99 29.91 3.86
N ASN A 752 19.88 30.54 3.07
CA ASN A 752 19.63 30.87 1.67
C ASN A 752 19.08 29.71 0.79
N PRO A 753 19.52 28.44 0.94
CA PRO A 753 18.96 27.35 0.15
C PRO A 753 17.47 27.11 0.37
N LEU A 754 16.90 27.49 1.53
CA LEU A 754 15.48 27.29 1.86
C LEU A 754 14.54 27.94 0.82
N LYS A 755 14.98 29.02 0.15
CA LYS A 755 14.25 29.69 -0.94
C LYS A 755 13.86 28.74 -2.09
N ASN A 756 14.61 27.64 -2.26
CA ASN A 756 14.41 26.67 -3.33
C ASN A 756 13.34 25.61 -2.97
N LEU A 757 12.85 25.55 -1.73
CA LEU A 757 11.85 24.54 -1.30
C LEU A 757 10.55 24.65 -2.09
N GLY A 758 10.03 25.86 -2.32
CA GLY A 758 8.84 26.08 -3.15
C GLY A 758 9.11 26.02 -4.66
N SER A 759 10.28 25.53 -5.08
CA SER A 759 10.51 25.04 -6.45
C SER A 759 10.25 23.54 -6.59
N ILE A 760 9.99 22.83 -5.49
CA ILE A 760 9.53 21.43 -5.50
C ILE A 760 8.06 21.43 -5.97
N PRO A 761 7.68 20.56 -6.94
CA PRO A 761 6.30 20.45 -7.40
C PRO A 761 5.30 20.01 -6.31
N ASP A 762 4.12 20.62 -6.28
CA ASP A 762 2.98 20.18 -5.46
C ASP A 762 2.50 18.78 -5.89
N VAL A 763 2.08 17.96 -4.93
CA VAL A 763 1.37 16.70 -5.21
C VAL A 763 -0.15 16.94 -5.15
N LYS A 764 -0.84 16.72 -6.27
CA LYS A 764 -2.30 16.92 -6.40
C LYS A 764 -2.99 15.61 -6.79
N ILE A 765 -3.11 14.71 -5.81
CA ILE A 765 -3.64 13.34 -5.98
C ILE A 765 -4.78 13.11 -4.97
N ASN A 766 -5.84 12.43 -5.40
CA ASN A 766 -6.96 12.04 -4.53
C ASN A 766 -6.61 10.80 -3.68
N LEU A 767 -5.60 10.92 -2.82
CA LEU A 767 -5.00 9.82 -2.05
C LEU A 767 -6.03 9.07 -1.17
N LEU A 768 -6.96 9.80 -0.53
CA LEU A 768 -8.02 9.21 0.29
C LEU A 768 -9.02 8.38 -0.53
N GLU A 769 -9.44 8.87 -1.70
CA GLU A 769 -10.38 8.13 -2.56
C GLU A 769 -9.73 6.85 -3.11
N LYS A 770 -8.46 6.92 -3.55
CA LYS A 770 -7.68 5.73 -3.91
C LYS A 770 -7.58 4.74 -2.75
N SER A 771 -7.34 5.22 -1.53
CA SER A 771 -7.28 4.39 -0.32
C SER A 771 -8.62 3.70 0.00
N LYS A 772 -9.76 4.37 -0.23
CA LYS A 772 -11.09 3.76 -0.14
C LYS A 772 -11.28 2.64 -1.17
N VAL A 773 -10.87 2.83 -2.42
CA VAL A 773 -10.94 1.78 -3.45
C VAL A 773 -10.18 0.53 -3.02
N LEU A 774 -8.98 0.68 -2.46
CA LEU A 774 -8.23 -0.47 -1.93
C LEU A 774 -8.98 -1.16 -0.78
N GLY A 775 -9.55 -0.39 0.16
CA GLY A 775 -10.40 -0.91 1.23
C GLY A 775 -11.62 -1.69 0.70
N PHE A 776 -12.31 -1.13 -0.28
CA PHE A 776 -13.46 -1.75 -0.93
C PHE A 776 -13.09 -3.06 -1.64
N LEU A 777 -11.99 -3.10 -2.39
CA LEU A 777 -11.49 -4.32 -3.04
C LEU A 777 -11.13 -5.40 -2.02
N MET A 778 -10.46 -5.04 -0.93
CA MET A 778 -10.12 -5.99 0.16
C MET A 778 -11.34 -6.53 0.91
N SER A 779 -12.50 -5.85 0.81
CA SER A 779 -13.77 -6.34 1.36
C SER A 779 -14.52 -7.30 0.44
N GLN A 780 -14.09 -7.47 -0.81
CA GLN A 780 -14.75 -8.36 -1.78
C GLN A 780 -14.56 -9.84 -1.40
N PRO A 781 -15.62 -10.67 -1.48
CA PRO A 781 -15.60 -12.07 -0.99
C PRO A 781 -14.75 -13.04 -1.84
N GLN A 782 -14.14 -12.57 -2.93
CA GLN A 782 -13.40 -13.37 -3.91
C GLN A 782 -11.98 -12.82 -4.18
N ILE A 783 -11.41 -12.04 -3.24
CA ILE A 783 -10.06 -11.50 -3.41
C ILE A 783 -8.99 -12.55 -3.09
N ASP A 784 -7.97 -12.65 -3.95
CA ASP A 784 -6.80 -13.49 -3.73
C ASP A 784 -6.01 -13.00 -2.50
N ILE A 785 -5.60 -13.93 -1.65
CA ILE A 785 -4.93 -13.62 -0.38
C ILE A 785 -3.54 -12.99 -0.59
N THR A 786 -2.88 -13.28 -1.72
CA THR A 786 -1.60 -12.67 -2.11
C THR A 786 -1.80 -11.23 -2.56
N ILE A 787 -2.81 -11.00 -3.42
CA ILE A 787 -3.24 -9.65 -3.83
C ILE A 787 -3.59 -8.81 -2.61
N LYS A 788 -4.32 -9.38 -1.64
CA LYS A 788 -4.76 -8.67 -0.43
C LYS A 788 -3.59 -8.01 0.31
N SER A 789 -2.48 -8.72 0.53
CA SER A 789 -1.32 -8.17 1.25
C SER A 789 -0.64 -6.99 0.54
N ASP A 790 -0.63 -6.99 -0.80
CA ASP A 790 -0.10 -5.86 -1.57
C ASP A 790 -1.07 -4.67 -1.59
N LEU A 791 -2.39 -4.92 -1.61
CA LEU A 791 -3.39 -3.86 -1.43
C LEU A 791 -3.34 -3.26 -0.01
N GLU A 792 -3.11 -4.06 1.04
CA GLU A 792 -2.94 -3.59 2.42
C GLU A 792 -1.73 -2.64 2.53
N ARG A 793 -0.56 -3.04 1.99
CA ARG A 793 0.66 -2.20 1.96
C ARG A 793 0.45 -0.91 1.14
N ALA A 794 -0.20 -1.02 -0.02
CA ALA A 794 -0.52 0.15 -0.84
C ALA A 794 -1.48 1.11 -0.12
N LYS A 795 -2.50 0.58 0.57
CA LYS A 795 -3.43 1.40 1.36
C LYS A 795 -2.72 2.14 2.48
N GLN A 796 -1.86 1.46 3.25
CA GLN A 796 -1.04 2.09 4.30
C GLN A 796 -0.17 3.22 3.74
N THR A 797 0.42 3.03 2.56
CA THR A 797 1.25 4.06 1.91
C THR A 797 0.41 5.26 1.48
N LEU A 798 -0.77 5.04 0.87
CA LEU A 798 -1.70 6.12 0.50
C LEU A 798 -2.25 6.87 1.72
N ASP A 799 -2.60 6.16 2.80
CA ASP A 799 -3.06 6.75 4.05
C ASP A 799 -1.98 7.62 4.70
N LYS A 800 -0.71 7.18 4.68
CA LYS A 800 0.43 7.95 5.17
C LYS A 800 0.67 9.19 4.30
N LEU A 801 0.71 9.05 2.98
CA LEU A 801 0.83 10.19 2.05
C LEU A 801 -0.33 11.19 2.21
N ALA A 802 -1.55 10.72 2.46
CA ALA A 802 -2.74 11.57 2.63
C ALA A 802 -2.72 12.42 3.91
N SER A 803 -1.85 12.11 4.87
CA SER A 803 -1.64 12.94 6.06
C SER A 803 -0.60 14.05 5.86
N LEU A 804 0.20 14.01 4.78
CA LEU A 804 1.29 14.96 4.54
C LEU A 804 0.78 16.25 3.88
N ASP A 805 1.35 17.40 4.27
CA ASP A 805 1.21 18.63 3.49
C ASP A 805 2.16 18.59 2.29
N LEU A 806 1.62 18.19 1.14
CA LEU A 806 2.35 18.08 -0.12
C LEU A 806 2.22 19.34 -1.01
N GLY A 807 1.73 20.45 -0.45
CA GLY A 807 1.51 21.72 -1.12
C GLY A 807 2.67 22.71 -1.00
N PHE A 808 3.88 22.32 -1.42
CA PHE A 808 5.10 23.12 -1.29
C PHE A 808 4.94 24.58 -1.78
N ALA A 809 4.21 24.81 -2.88
CA ALA A 809 4.02 26.16 -3.43
C ALA A 809 3.20 27.09 -2.52
N ALA A 810 2.37 26.54 -1.62
CA ALA A 810 1.56 27.34 -0.69
C ALA A 810 2.42 28.13 0.31
N HIS A 811 3.62 27.61 0.64
CA HIS A 811 4.55 28.17 1.62
C HIS A 811 5.70 28.97 0.98
N GLN A 812 5.62 29.24 -0.33
CA GLN A 812 6.67 29.97 -1.07
C GLN A 812 6.96 31.36 -0.47
N SER A 813 5.98 32.01 0.16
CA SER A 813 6.17 33.33 0.76
C SER A 813 7.11 33.28 1.98
N GLU A 814 7.00 32.21 2.76
CA GLU A 814 7.76 31.92 3.97
C GLU A 814 9.20 31.55 3.57
N PHE A 815 9.37 30.68 2.58
CA PHE A 815 10.68 30.27 2.08
C PHE A 815 11.52 31.46 1.56
N GLN A 816 10.90 32.41 0.86
CA GLN A 816 11.60 33.61 0.40
C GLN A 816 12.05 34.53 1.55
N LYS A 817 11.27 34.59 2.64
CA LYS A 817 11.57 35.38 3.85
C LYS A 817 12.55 34.68 4.80
N ALA A 818 12.85 33.40 4.60
CA ALA A 818 13.61 32.62 5.57
C ALA A 818 14.98 33.25 5.92
N PRO A 819 15.82 33.72 4.97
CA PRO A 819 17.09 34.33 5.34
C PRO A 819 16.97 35.62 6.15
N ASP A 820 15.97 36.45 5.87
CA ASP A 820 15.71 37.66 6.66
C ASP A 820 15.29 37.30 8.11
N ALA A 821 14.52 36.23 8.28
CA ALA A 821 14.10 35.74 9.60
C ALA A 821 15.27 35.13 10.40
N PHE A 822 16.08 34.29 9.75
CA PHE A 822 17.31 33.73 10.33
C PHE A 822 18.31 34.84 10.69
N LYS A 823 18.44 35.87 9.85
CA LYS A 823 19.25 37.06 10.10
C LYS A 823 18.73 37.84 11.31
N ALA A 824 17.43 38.11 11.38
CA ALA A 824 16.81 38.84 12.48
C ALA A 824 17.02 38.13 13.84
N LEU A 825 16.95 36.79 13.86
CA LEU A 825 17.30 36.00 15.03
C LEU A 825 18.79 36.10 15.38
N GLN A 826 19.69 36.01 14.40
CA GLN A 826 21.13 36.18 14.64
C GLN A 826 21.46 37.54 15.24
N ASP A 827 20.98 38.63 14.61
CA ASP A 827 21.23 39.99 15.06
C ASP A 827 20.75 40.19 16.52
N PHE A 828 19.55 39.69 16.84
CA PHE A 828 18.99 39.71 18.19
C PHE A 828 19.81 38.90 19.19
N LEU A 829 20.20 37.66 18.85
CA LEU A 829 21.01 36.82 19.74
C LEU A 829 22.38 37.46 20.01
N VAL A 830 23.01 38.03 18.98
CA VAL A 830 24.28 38.77 19.12
C VAL A 830 24.13 39.97 20.06
N GLU A 831 23.04 40.73 19.99
CA GLU A 831 22.76 41.80 20.96
C GLU A 831 22.57 41.23 22.37
N PHE A 832 21.69 40.23 22.53
CA PHE A 832 21.34 39.59 23.79
C PHE A 832 22.57 39.09 24.56
N PHE A 833 23.50 38.39 23.90
CA PHE A 833 24.74 37.89 24.51
C PHE A 833 25.79 38.97 24.82
N ASN A 834 25.65 40.17 24.26
CA ASN A 834 26.53 41.31 24.52
C ASN A 834 26.03 42.25 25.63
N VAL A 835 24.78 42.09 26.10
CA VAL A 835 24.26 42.81 27.27
C VAL A 835 25.00 42.36 28.53
N LYS A 836 25.95 43.17 29.01
CA LYS A 836 26.60 42.93 30.31
C LYS A 836 25.56 43.00 31.44
N PRO A 837 25.50 42.01 32.36
CA PRO A 837 24.67 42.13 33.55
C PRO A 837 25.13 43.33 34.38
N LYS A 838 24.20 44.21 34.77
CA LYS A 838 24.50 45.36 35.63
C LYS A 838 25.05 44.85 36.97
N THR A 839 26.34 45.10 37.21
CA THR A 839 26.96 44.85 38.51
C THR A 839 26.29 45.70 39.58
N PHE A 840 25.47 45.08 40.44
CA PHE A 840 24.97 45.73 41.64
C PHE A 840 26.15 46.05 42.57
N HIS A 841 26.50 47.33 42.69
CA HIS A 841 27.40 47.79 43.73
C HIS A 841 26.77 47.56 45.11
N ARG A 842 27.22 46.52 45.82
CA ARG A 842 26.95 46.34 47.25
C ARG A 842 27.63 47.46 48.06
N HIS A 843 26.96 48.59 48.20
CA HIS A 843 27.25 49.53 49.28
C HIS A 843 26.59 49.04 50.59
N ARG A 844 27.30 48.14 51.28
CA ARG A 844 27.22 48.03 52.73
C ARG A 844 28.64 48.05 53.31
N LYS A 845 29.08 49.23 53.75
CA LYS A 845 30.12 49.33 54.76
C LYS A 845 29.54 48.77 56.06
N ILE A 846 30.18 47.76 56.61
CA ILE A 846 30.03 47.38 58.03
C ILE A 846 31.41 47.63 58.65
N PRO A 847 31.53 48.43 59.72
CA PRO A 847 32.81 48.66 60.38
C PRO A 847 33.25 47.46 61.21
N PHE A 848 34.56 47.31 61.38
CA PHE A 848 35.18 46.24 62.18
C PHE A 848 34.77 46.30 63.66
N GLY A 849 34.57 45.12 64.25
CA GLY A 849 34.50 44.90 65.70
C GLY A 849 35.15 43.57 66.03
N ILE A 850 36.25 43.59 66.79
CA ILE A 850 37.05 42.40 67.14
C ILE A 850 36.45 41.74 68.39
N GLY A 851 36.37 40.41 68.39
CA GLY A 851 36.03 39.62 69.59
C GLY A 851 36.28 38.13 69.41
N ARG A 852 37.34 37.61 70.03
CA ARG A 852 37.39 36.20 70.46
C ARG A 852 36.32 36.05 71.58
N ASP A 853 35.60 34.95 71.72
CA ASP A 853 36.17 33.71 72.24
C ASP A 853 35.27 32.47 72.06
N ARG A 854 35.98 31.33 72.09
CA ARG A 854 35.64 29.96 72.57
C ARG A 854 34.19 29.45 72.75
N GLN A 855 34.14 28.13 72.50
CA GLN A 855 33.43 27.06 73.22
C GLN A 855 32.06 26.58 72.70
N SER A 856 32.12 25.43 72.01
CA SER A 856 31.35 24.20 72.26
C SER A 856 29.86 24.30 72.61
N MET A 857 29.01 23.77 71.73
CA MET A 857 28.66 22.34 71.81
C MET A 857 28.39 21.77 70.41
#